data_AF-A0A354M381-F1
#
_entry.id   AF-A0A354M381-F1
#
_cell.length_a   1.000
_cell.length_b   1.000
_cell.length_c   1.000
_cell.angle_alpha   90.00
_cell.angle_beta   90.00
_cell.angle_gamma   90.00
#
_symmetry.space_group_name_H-M   'P 1'
#
loop_
_entity.id
_entity.type
_entity.pdbx_description
1 polymer ?
#
loop_
_entity_poly.entity_id
_entity_poly.type
_entity_poly.pdbx_seq_one_letter_code
_entity_poly.pdbx_strand_id
1 'polypeptide(L)'
;MEITVIENERRKKEIDRPYRPETGEGSITGKRFCFHLPDAPIPIQYIPEMMLEEVELVKLLRRHGSIEKFILNELKESPSPVIKEEVWRRWVKVRIKYDFEFWAVLFVRIKNKTGDSDIPFRLNRPQRRLLSELEDMRTKRLPIRLILLKARQWGGSTLVQMYMAWIQLVHRKNWNSVICAHLKDAAANIKGMYSKLLENYPAWLIDADKPLKFQPYEKMGNTSVIAETGCKVTIGSAETPESVRGSDAVMAHLSEVAFWPHTRLKSPESLIRSVCGSVALLPDSVVVMESTANGTGNYFHQECERAKRGESDKRFLFIPWFEIEMYSVPVEDYDALITSLTDYEKNLWDKGATLEAIAWYRMKRKEYRDHADMMAEYPSDDVEAFNHTGERVFDIRQVQRLRESCRPADKVGEVYGKAFSGKSALEGLGFKEEGGGRLQIWSFPDADMSVKDRYLVVVDIGGRSSKADYSVIVVYDRYWMLFGGIPEIVAQWRGHIDHDLLAWKSVQIAAFYHHALLVIESNTLETEHTDGEHTEYILDTIADSYTHLYARVSAEMIRSQVPSKWGFHMNRSTKTMVVNHQIQMLRENGYIERDIQACYEHDVFERKPNGSFGAMDGHHDDILITRCIGNYICYTEPLPYRFTKMQVKVSGSVPIGEATI
;
A
#
# COMPACT_ATOMS: atom_id res chain seq x y z
N MET A 1 12.73 20.29 -10.12
CA MET A 1 13.75 21.28 -9.63
C MET A 1 14.77 21.51 -10.74
N GLU A 2 15.44 22.66 -10.80
CA GLU A 2 16.53 22.85 -11.79
C GLU A 2 17.70 21.91 -11.46
N ILE A 3 18.18 21.13 -12.44
CA ILE A 3 19.25 20.15 -12.26
C ILE A 3 20.58 20.89 -12.37
N THR A 4 21.24 21.12 -11.24
CA THR A 4 22.50 21.88 -11.18
C THR A 4 23.55 21.16 -10.35
N VAL A 5 24.82 21.44 -10.63
CA VAL A 5 25.95 20.96 -9.83
C VAL A 5 25.86 21.46 -8.38
N ILE A 6 25.38 22.69 -8.18
CA ILE A 6 25.21 23.30 -6.85
C ILE A 6 24.22 22.50 -6.00
N GLU A 7 23.07 22.15 -6.57
CA GLU A 7 22.08 21.32 -5.86
C GLU A 7 22.60 19.89 -5.64
N ASN A 8 23.39 19.33 -6.57
CA ASN A 8 23.99 18.00 -6.38
C ASN A 8 24.95 17.99 -5.18
N GLU A 9 25.81 19.01 -5.08
CA GLU A 9 26.73 19.18 -3.96
C GLU A 9 26.00 19.38 -2.63
N ARG A 10 24.85 20.08 -2.63
CA ARG A 10 23.99 20.17 -1.44
C ARG A 10 23.48 18.80 -1.01
N ARG A 11 22.96 17.99 -1.94
CA ARG A 11 22.48 16.62 -1.67
C ARG A 11 23.60 15.72 -1.16
N LYS A 12 24.78 15.77 -1.78
CA LYS A 12 25.97 15.02 -1.32
C LYS A 12 26.38 15.39 0.09
N LYS A 13 26.43 16.69 0.43
CA LYS A 13 26.72 17.14 1.80
C LYS A 13 25.70 16.65 2.82
N GLU A 14 24.43 16.54 2.44
CA GLU A 14 23.37 15.99 3.29
C GLU A 14 23.53 14.49 3.51
N ILE A 15 23.84 13.77 2.43
CA ILE A 15 24.15 12.35 2.37
C ILE A 15 25.40 12.02 3.22
N ASP A 16 26.43 12.86 3.18
CA ASP A 16 27.72 12.68 3.87
C ASP A 16 27.75 13.31 5.27
N ARG A 17 26.59 13.69 5.83
CA ARG A 17 26.50 14.16 7.22
C ARG A 17 27.18 13.15 8.16
N PRO A 18 27.98 13.63 9.14
CA PRO A 18 28.65 12.76 10.10
C PRO A 18 27.64 11.84 10.79
N TYR A 19 27.99 10.56 10.92
CA TYR A 19 27.24 9.59 11.69
C TYR A 19 28.21 8.81 12.57
N ARG A 20 28.19 9.10 13.87
CA ARG A 20 29.07 8.47 14.88
C ARG A 20 28.21 7.85 15.98
N PRO A 21 27.69 6.63 15.79
CA PRO A 21 26.82 5.97 16.76
C PRO A 21 27.50 5.73 18.12
N GLU A 22 28.85 5.66 18.17
CA GLU A 22 29.60 5.57 19.43
C GLU A 22 29.31 6.78 20.34
N THR A 23 29.31 7.98 19.77
CA THR A 23 28.99 9.22 20.50
C THR A 23 27.49 9.50 20.47
N GLY A 24 26.77 9.04 19.44
CA GLY A 24 25.38 9.39 19.11
C GLY A 24 25.26 10.57 18.14
N GLU A 25 26.38 11.15 17.69
CA GLU A 25 26.38 12.28 16.76
C GLU A 25 25.78 11.89 15.40
N GLY A 26 24.87 12.73 14.89
CA GLY A 26 24.23 12.53 13.59
C GLY A 26 23.19 11.41 13.54
N SER A 27 22.82 10.86 14.70
CA SER A 27 21.64 10.00 14.82
C SER A 27 20.38 10.77 14.44
N ILE A 28 19.49 10.13 13.68
CA ILE A 28 18.17 10.66 13.31
C ILE A 28 17.05 10.04 14.15
N THR A 29 17.40 9.19 15.13
CA THR A 29 16.43 8.51 15.99
C THR A 29 16.15 9.32 17.25
N GLY A 30 14.91 9.83 17.34
CA GLY A 30 14.45 10.62 18.49
C GLY A 30 15.24 11.92 18.72
N LYS A 31 14.92 12.61 19.82
CA LYS A 31 15.67 13.79 20.26
C LYS A 31 16.92 13.37 21.01
N ARG A 32 18.03 14.09 20.76
CA ARG A 32 19.33 13.84 21.38
C ARG A 32 19.78 15.05 22.21
N PHE A 33 20.39 14.79 23.35
CA PHE A 33 20.96 15.79 24.26
C PHE A 33 22.48 15.68 24.28
N CYS A 34 23.19 16.80 24.10
CA CYS A 34 24.64 16.86 24.22
C CYS A 34 25.06 16.76 25.70
N PHE A 35 25.61 15.61 26.07
CA PHE A 35 26.07 15.27 27.41
C PHE A 35 27.60 15.29 27.46
N HIS A 36 28.15 16.15 28.31
CA HIS A 36 29.59 16.26 28.51
C HIS A 36 30.03 15.64 29.83
N LEU A 37 30.96 14.68 29.76
CA LEU A 37 31.53 13.97 30.89
C LEU A 37 33.04 13.77 30.66
N PRO A 38 33.89 14.76 31.00
CA PRO A 38 35.26 14.88 30.50
C PRO A 38 36.19 13.71 30.87
N ASP A 39 35.93 13.05 32.00
CA ASP A 39 36.72 11.94 32.54
C ASP A 39 36.15 10.56 32.18
N ALA A 40 35.16 10.50 31.28
CA ALA A 40 34.63 9.26 30.72
C ALA A 40 35.40 8.82 29.45
N PRO A 41 35.38 7.52 29.09
CA PRO A 41 35.95 7.03 27.84
C PRO A 41 35.38 7.70 26.57
N ILE A 42 34.15 8.22 26.63
CA ILE A 42 33.55 9.04 25.58
C ILE A 42 33.14 10.40 26.19
N PRO A 43 34.01 11.43 26.09
CA PRO A 43 33.80 12.69 26.80
C PRO A 43 32.61 13.53 26.34
N ILE A 44 32.26 13.47 25.05
CA ILE A 44 31.13 14.20 24.46
C ILE A 44 30.22 13.17 23.81
N GLN A 45 28.98 13.13 24.26
CA GLN A 45 27.98 12.16 23.82
C GLN A 45 26.67 12.89 23.47
N TYR A 46 25.94 12.37 22.49
CA TYR A 46 24.61 12.82 22.09
C TYR A 46 23.63 11.70 22.47
N ILE A 47 23.23 11.67 23.74
CA ILE A 47 22.38 10.60 24.29
C ILE A 47 20.90 10.87 23.97
N PRO A 48 20.04 9.83 23.91
CA PRO A 48 18.59 10.03 23.82
C PRO A 48 18.06 10.89 24.97
N GLU A 49 17.18 11.84 24.68
CA GLU A 49 16.65 12.78 25.69
C GLU A 49 15.91 12.07 26.84
N MET A 50 15.14 11.01 26.52
CA MET A 50 14.45 10.17 27.52
C MET A 50 15.41 9.58 28.56
N MET A 51 16.65 9.30 28.20
CA MET A 51 17.65 8.77 29.14
C MET A 51 17.95 9.78 30.26
N LEU A 52 17.96 11.09 29.94
CA LEU A 52 18.13 12.16 30.92
C LEU A 52 16.87 12.37 31.77
N GLU A 53 15.68 12.18 31.18
CA GLU A 53 14.39 12.37 31.85
C GLU A 53 14.07 11.23 32.83
N GLU A 54 14.37 9.99 32.45
CA GLU A 54 13.92 8.80 33.17
C GLU A 54 14.96 8.22 34.14
N VAL A 55 16.26 8.48 33.94
CA VAL A 55 17.33 7.77 34.68
C VAL A 55 18.07 8.65 35.67
N GLU A 56 17.96 8.33 36.95
CA GLU A 56 18.57 9.10 38.03
C GLU A 56 20.10 9.17 37.95
N LEU A 57 20.77 8.06 37.61
CA LEU A 57 22.22 8.03 37.41
C LEU A 57 22.69 9.11 36.41
N VAL A 58 21.92 9.32 35.34
CA VAL A 58 22.25 10.26 34.27
C VAL A 58 22.08 11.70 34.76
N LYS A 59 21.03 11.96 35.54
CA LYS A 59 20.80 13.25 36.20
C LYS A 59 21.92 13.58 37.21
N LEU A 60 22.34 12.61 38.01
CA LEU A 60 23.41 12.78 39.00
C LEU A 60 24.77 13.01 38.33
N LEU A 61 25.13 12.21 37.32
CA LEU A 61 26.36 12.41 36.55
C LEU A 61 26.38 13.79 35.88
N ARG A 62 25.25 14.25 35.34
CA ARG A 62 25.13 15.61 34.78
C ARG A 62 25.34 16.68 35.85
N ARG A 63 24.74 16.53 37.02
CA ARG A 63 24.83 17.49 38.13
C ARG A 63 26.27 17.66 38.60
N HIS A 64 27.00 16.55 38.73
CA HIS A 64 28.40 16.56 39.20
C HIS A 64 29.40 16.90 38.10
N GLY A 65 29.06 16.65 36.84
CA GLY A 65 29.86 17.03 35.67
C GLY A 65 31.13 16.22 35.45
N SER A 66 31.42 15.21 36.28
CA SER A 66 32.49 14.23 36.09
C SER A 66 32.19 12.94 36.86
N ILE A 67 32.74 11.81 36.42
CA ILE A 67 32.66 10.52 37.12
C ILE A 67 33.33 10.63 38.49
N GLU A 68 34.51 11.26 38.57
CA GLU A 68 35.23 11.47 39.83
C GLU A 68 34.39 12.22 40.86
N LYS A 69 33.78 13.34 40.46
CA LYS A 69 32.93 14.15 41.36
C LYS A 69 31.69 13.38 41.77
N PHE A 70 31.09 12.60 40.87
CA PHE A 70 29.98 11.73 41.21
C PHE A 70 30.37 10.68 42.26
N ILE A 71 31.53 10.02 42.12
CA ILE A 71 32.03 9.03 43.08
C ILE A 71 32.28 9.67 44.45
N LEU A 72 32.97 10.81 44.50
CA LEU A 72 33.26 11.53 45.74
C LEU A 72 32.00 12.03 46.44
N ASN A 73 31.10 12.66 45.68
CA ASN A 73 30.00 13.42 46.25
C ASN A 73 28.74 12.60 46.46
N GLU A 74 28.44 11.60 45.61
CA GLU A 74 27.26 10.74 45.76
C GLU A 74 27.58 9.38 46.37
N LEU A 75 28.61 8.69 45.88
CA LEU A 75 28.96 7.36 46.41
C LEU A 75 29.72 7.44 47.74
N LYS A 76 30.28 8.61 48.08
CA LYS A 76 31.11 8.86 49.27
C LYS A 76 32.35 7.95 49.33
N GLU A 77 32.88 7.62 48.16
CA GLU A 77 34.09 6.80 47.99
C GLU A 77 35.24 7.60 47.37
N SER A 78 36.46 7.08 47.50
CA SER A 78 37.62 7.65 46.81
C SER A 78 37.69 7.14 45.36
N PRO A 79 37.77 8.02 44.35
CA PRO A 79 37.86 7.60 42.95
C PRO A 79 39.06 6.70 42.72
N SER A 80 38.79 5.48 42.25
CA SER A 80 39.81 4.52 41.81
C SER A 80 39.51 4.07 40.37
N PRO A 81 40.50 3.55 39.62
CA PRO A 81 40.26 3.00 38.28
C PRO A 81 39.14 1.95 38.25
N VAL A 82 39.05 1.11 39.29
CA VAL A 82 38.03 0.06 39.40
C VAL A 82 36.63 0.66 39.55
N ILE A 83 36.44 1.61 40.46
CA ILE A 83 35.12 2.23 40.68
C ILE A 83 34.70 3.05 39.46
N LYS A 84 35.64 3.76 38.82
CA LYS A 84 35.36 4.48 37.56
C LYS A 84 34.89 3.55 36.46
N GLU A 85 35.55 2.39 36.31
CA GLU A 85 35.13 1.37 35.35
C GLU A 85 33.74 0.84 35.66
N GLU A 86 33.41 0.62 36.93
CA GLU A 86 32.08 0.16 37.35
C GLU A 86 30.99 1.19 37.04
N VAL A 87 31.22 2.47 37.35
CA VAL A 87 30.31 3.57 36.98
C VAL A 87 30.13 3.62 35.45
N TRP A 88 31.21 3.43 34.69
CA TRP A 88 31.14 3.41 33.22
C TRP A 88 30.40 2.18 32.68
N ARG A 89 30.63 0.99 33.23
CA ARG A 89 29.86 -0.22 32.89
C ARG A 89 28.38 -0.02 33.16
N ARG A 90 28.04 0.65 34.27
CA ARG A 90 26.66 0.99 34.60
C ARG A 90 26.08 2.01 33.61
N TRP A 91 26.85 3.03 33.21
CA TRP A 91 26.45 3.98 32.17
C TRP A 91 26.13 3.27 30.85
N VAL A 92 27.00 2.37 30.40
CA VAL A 92 26.80 1.56 29.19
C VAL A 92 25.51 0.74 29.30
N LYS A 93 25.32 -0.01 30.40
CA LYS A 93 24.08 -0.79 30.65
C LYS A 93 22.81 0.06 30.64
N VAL A 94 22.89 1.33 31.03
CA VAL A 94 21.77 2.27 30.92
C VAL A 94 21.59 2.69 29.47
N ARG A 95 22.63 3.21 28.81
CA ARG A 95 22.54 3.78 27.46
C ARG A 95 22.03 2.77 26.43
N ILE A 96 22.46 1.51 26.51
CA ILE A 96 22.00 0.48 25.57
C ILE A 96 20.50 0.23 25.63
N LYS A 97 19.79 0.61 26.70
CA LYS A 97 18.32 0.47 26.80
C LYS A 97 17.57 1.56 26.03
N TYR A 98 18.25 2.64 25.64
CA TYR A 98 17.62 3.78 24.96
C TYR A 98 18.21 4.00 23.57
N ASP A 99 19.42 3.50 23.31
CA ASP A 99 20.21 3.84 22.13
C ASP A 99 20.63 2.57 21.38
N PHE A 100 19.76 2.11 20.47
CA PHE A 100 20.02 0.94 19.63
C PHE A 100 21.29 1.10 18.80
N GLU A 101 21.55 2.29 18.25
CA GLU A 101 22.71 2.55 17.38
C GLU A 101 24.02 2.39 18.15
N PHE A 102 24.07 2.89 19.39
CA PHE A 102 25.19 2.69 20.29
C PHE A 102 25.39 1.22 20.67
N TRP A 103 24.30 0.51 20.97
CA TRP A 103 24.35 -0.93 21.25
C TRP A 103 24.87 -1.73 20.05
N ALA A 104 24.36 -1.42 18.85
CA ALA A 104 24.70 -2.08 17.60
C ALA A 104 26.18 -1.94 17.28
N VAL A 105 26.72 -0.72 17.29
CA VAL A 105 28.12 -0.50 16.88
C VAL A 105 29.13 -1.08 17.86
N LEU A 106 28.81 -1.12 19.17
CA LEU A 106 29.74 -1.60 20.18
C LEU A 106 29.71 -3.12 20.37
N PHE A 107 28.54 -3.74 20.25
CA PHE A 107 28.33 -5.13 20.69
C PHE A 107 27.87 -6.09 19.61
N VAL A 108 27.53 -5.60 18.41
CA VAL A 108 27.10 -6.44 17.29
C VAL A 108 28.20 -6.51 16.24
N ARG A 109 28.55 -7.73 15.83
CA ARG A 109 29.50 -8.03 14.76
C ARG A 109 28.78 -8.67 13.58
N ILE A 110 29.03 -8.14 12.38
CA ILE A 110 28.48 -8.67 11.13
C ILE A 110 29.60 -9.04 10.17
N LYS A 111 29.30 -9.97 9.26
CA LYS A 111 30.24 -10.34 8.19
C LYS A 111 30.45 -9.13 7.26
N ASN A 112 31.70 -8.79 6.99
CA ASN A 112 32.02 -7.83 5.95
C ASN A 112 31.69 -8.45 4.56
N LYS A 113 30.93 -7.72 3.72
CA LYS A 113 30.58 -8.20 2.38
C LYS A 113 31.75 -8.16 1.40
N THR A 114 32.73 -7.30 1.63
CA THR A 114 33.86 -7.04 0.71
C THR A 114 35.21 -7.45 1.29
N GLY A 115 35.23 -8.11 2.45
CA GLY A 115 36.47 -8.51 3.11
C GLY A 115 36.30 -9.74 3.98
N ASP A 116 37.41 -10.16 4.59
CA ASP A 116 37.52 -11.47 5.22
C ASP A 116 37.28 -11.48 6.74
N SER A 117 37.01 -10.31 7.34
CA SER A 117 36.86 -10.14 8.78
C SER A 117 35.49 -9.62 9.18
N ASP A 118 35.13 -9.86 10.43
CA ASP A 118 33.92 -9.31 11.02
C ASP A 118 34.11 -7.86 11.42
N ILE A 119 33.08 -7.05 11.14
CA ILE A 119 33.09 -5.61 11.40
C ILE A 119 31.97 -5.23 12.38
N PRO A 120 32.13 -4.13 13.16
CA PRO A 120 31.04 -3.62 13.98
C PRO A 120 29.83 -3.24 13.12
N PHE A 121 28.63 -3.48 13.65
CA PHE A 121 27.39 -3.17 12.94
C PHE A 121 27.07 -1.67 12.99
N ARG A 122 27.72 -0.93 12.09
CA ARG A 122 27.43 0.47 11.83
C ARG A 122 26.34 0.58 10.77
N LEU A 123 25.20 1.19 11.14
CA LEU A 123 24.06 1.30 10.23
C LEU A 123 24.37 2.17 9.01
N ASN A 124 24.01 1.65 7.85
CA ASN A 124 23.97 2.41 6.61
C ASN A 124 22.73 3.34 6.55
N ARG A 125 22.69 4.26 5.60
CA ARG A 125 21.63 5.27 5.43
C ARG A 125 20.22 4.66 5.37
N PRO A 126 19.93 3.65 4.52
CA PRO A 126 18.60 3.05 4.49
C PRO A 126 18.25 2.31 5.80
N GLN A 127 19.23 1.71 6.49
CA GLN A 127 19.02 1.13 7.82
C GLN A 127 18.63 2.19 8.86
N ARG A 128 19.21 3.38 8.81
CA ARG A 128 18.84 4.47 9.73
C ARG A 128 17.38 4.92 9.52
N ARG A 129 16.90 4.98 8.27
CA ARG A 129 15.49 5.28 7.97
C ARG A 129 14.55 4.20 8.53
N LEU A 130 14.86 2.93 8.27
CA LEU A 130 14.08 1.82 8.81
C LEU A 130 14.08 1.85 10.35
N LEU A 131 15.23 2.06 10.99
CA LEU A 131 15.32 2.18 12.44
C LEU A 131 14.45 3.32 12.99
N SER A 132 14.44 4.48 12.31
CA SER A 132 13.64 5.63 12.72
C SER A 132 12.14 5.29 12.81
N GLU A 133 11.61 4.52 11.85
CA GLU A 133 10.21 4.07 11.89
C GLU A 133 9.95 3.09 13.04
N LEU A 134 10.89 2.16 13.31
CA LEU A 134 10.77 1.20 14.40
C LEU A 134 10.83 1.89 15.78
N GLU A 135 11.76 2.82 15.96
CA GLU A 135 11.92 3.59 17.20
C GLU A 135 10.77 4.58 17.42
N ASP A 136 10.21 5.20 16.37
CA ASP A 136 9.02 6.06 16.50
C ASP A 136 7.84 5.31 17.15
N MET A 137 7.57 4.08 16.69
CA MET A 137 6.53 3.23 17.27
C MET A 137 6.90 2.78 18.70
N ARG A 138 8.14 2.34 18.92
CA ARG A 138 8.61 1.84 20.23
C ARG A 138 8.53 2.90 21.32
N THR A 139 9.03 4.10 21.04
CA THR A 139 9.09 5.21 22.01
C THR A 139 7.70 5.75 22.37
N LYS A 140 6.74 5.67 21.43
CA LYS A 140 5.31 5.92 21.70
C LYS A 140 4.59 4.76 22.39
N ARG A 141 5.31 3.68 22.72
CA ARG A 141 4.78 2.44 23.33
C ARG A 141 3.70 1.75 22.47
N LEU A 142 3.74 1.95 21.16
CA LEU A 142 2.85 1.28 20.22
C LEU A 142 3.43 -0.09 19.83
N PRO A 143 2.58 -1.07 19.43
CA PRO A 143 3.07 -2.27 18.78
C PRO A 143 3.80 -1.90 17.48
N ILE A 144 4.93 -2.54 17.21
CA ILE A 144 5.75 -2.26 16.03
C ILE A 144 5.20 -3.10 14.88
N ARG A 145 4.61 -2.44 13.87
CA ARG A 145 3.99 -3.08 12.70
C ARG A 145 4.46 -2.37 11.43
N LEU A 146 5.22 -3.07 10.60
CA LEU A 146 5.83 -2.46 9.41
C LEU A 146 5.80 -3.41 8.22
N ILE A 147 5.50 -2.86 7.05
CA ILE A 147 5.68 -3.53 5.76
C ILE A 147 6.71 -2.75 4.93
N LEU A 148 7.79 -3.44 4.57
CA LEU A 148 8.98 -2.90 3.94
C LEU A 148 9.11 -3.40 2.51
N LEU A 149 8.78 -2.55 1.54
CA LEU A 149 9.14 -2.76 0.15
C LEU A 149 10.54 -2.21 -0.10
N LYS A 150 11.42 -3.00 -0.72
CA LYS A 150 12.82 -2.61 -0.87
C LYS A 150 13.47 -3.08 -2.16
N ALA A 151 14.51 -2.36 -2.58
CA ALA A 151 15.53 -2.85 -3.51
C ALA A 151 16.41 -3.95 -2.86
N ARG A 152 17.11 -4.72 -3.69
CA ARG A 152 17.95 -5.84 -3.23
C ARG A 152 19.15 -5.41 -2.38
N GLN A 153 19.56 -6.30 -1.49
CA GLN A 153 20.91 -6.38 -0.90
C GLN A 153 21.48 -5.22 -0.06
N TRP A 154 20.68 -4.35 0.55
CA TRP A 154 21.19 -3.31 1.47
C TRP A 154 21.23 -3.69 2.96
N GLY A 155 20.73 -4.86 3.35
CA GLY A 155 20.81 -5.35 4.73
C GLY A 155 19.64 -4.97 5.65
N GLY A 156 18.44 -4.74 5.09
CA GLY A 156 17.23 -4.51 5.89
C GLY A 156 16.92 -5.68 6.86
N SER A 157 17.02 -6.92 6.39
CA SER A 157 16.77 -8.11 7.23
C SER A 157 17.76 -8.22 8.39
N THR A 158 19.01 -7.76 8.21
CA THR A 158 20.01 -7.68 9.29
C THR A 158 19.55 -6.71 10.38
N LEU A 159 19.10 -5.51 10.00
CA LEU A 159 18.62 -4.54 10.98
C LEU A 159 17.42 -5.07 11.77
N VAL A 160 16.41 -5.61 11.08
CA VAL A 160 15.20 -6.16 11.74
C VAL A 160 15.58 -7.24 12.75
N GLN A 161 16.48 -8.16 12.38
CA GLN A 161 16.93 -9.20 13.31
C GLN A 161 17.72 -8.65 14.48
N MET A 162 18.65 -7.73 14.26
CA MET A 162 19.43 -7.15 15.36
C MET A 162 18.53 -6.33 16.29
N TYR A 163 17.49 -5.70 15.77
CA TYR A 163 16.50 -4.96 16.56
C TYR A 163 15.63 -5.89 17.42
N MET A 164 15.15 -7.00 16.85
CA MET A 164 14.45 -8.03 17.64
C MET A 164 15.36 -8.65 18.70
N ALA A 165 16.63 -8.91 18.35
CA ALA A 165 17.63 -9.40 19.29
C ALA A 165 17.89 -8.41 20.43
N TRP A 166 17.96 -7.12 20.13
CA TRP A 166 18.09 -6.07 21.13
C TRP A 166 16.93 -6.08 22.11
N ILE A 167 15.69 -6.20 21.62
CA ILE A 167 14.51 -6.35 22.50
C ILE A 167 14.65 -7.59 23.40
N GLN A 168 15.04 -8.74 22.85
CA GLN A 168 15.15 -10.01 23.59
C GLN A 168 16.34 -10.06 24.58
N LEU A 169 17.40 -9.31 24.32
CA LEU A 169 18.60 -9.29 25.17
C LEU A 169 18.56 -8.16 26.21
N VAL A 170 17.91 -7.04 25.90
CA VAL A 170 17.99 -5.81 26.69
C VAL A 170 16.66 -5.41 27.34
N HIS A 171 15.53 -5.66 26.68
CA HIS A 171 14.23 -5.10 27.10
C HIS A 171 13.25 -6.10 27.71
N ARG A 172 13.29 -7.36 27.25
CA ARG A 172 12.28 -8.36 27.56
C ARG A 172 12.90 -9.73 27.80
N LYS A 173 12.25 -10.50 28.68
CA LYS A 173 12.53 -11.92 28.95
C LYS A 173 11.33 -12.74 28.51
N ASN A 174 11.56 -14.02 28.17
CA ASN A 174 10.52 -14.92 27.63
C ASN A 174 9.76 -14.31 26.44
N TRP A 175 10.44 -13.49 25.64
CA TRP A 175 9.85 -12.73 24.54
C TRP A 175 10.10 -13.47 23.23
N ASN A 176 9.20 -14.38 22.87
CA ASN A 176 9.46 -15.35 21.81
C ASN A 176 9.27 -14.73 20.42
N SER A 177 10.03 -15.23 19.45
CA SER A 177 10.06 -14.72 18.09
C SER A 177 10.00 -15.82 17.04
N VAL A 178 9.42 -15.49 15.89
CA VAL A 178 9.38 -16.33 14.69
C VAL A 178 10.08 -15.62 13.54
N ILE A 179 10.90 -16.38 12.81
CA ILE A 179 11.50 -15.98 11.54
C ILE A 179 10.89 -16.88 10.47
N CYS A 180 10.10 -16.31 9.58
CA CYS A 180 9.51 -17.05 8.46
C CYS A 180 10.02 -16.47 7.14
N ALA A 181 10.44 -17.32 6.22
CA ALA A 181 10.84 -16.91 4.88
C ALA A 181 10.18 -17.81 3.82
N HIS A 182 10.36 -17.49 2.54
CA HIS A 182 9.90 -18.35 1.44
C HIS A 182 10.46 -19.78 1.58
N LEU A 183 11.75 -19.92 1.89
CA LEU A 183 12.46 -21.18 2.12
C LEU A 183 13.02 -21.31 3.54
N LYS A 184 13.14 -22.55 4.04
CA LYS A 184 13.67 -22.82 5.38
C LYS A 184 15.12 -22.38 5.53
N ASP A 185 15.94 -22.58 4.51
CA ASP A 185 17.36 -22.18 4.52
C ASP A 185 17.52 -20.66 4.55
N ALA A 186 16.62 -19.91 3.92
CA ALA A 186 16.60 -18.45 4.02
C ALA A 186 16.32 -18.00 5.47
N ALA A 187 15.33 -18.61 6.14
CA ALA A 187 15.06 -18.33 7.56
C ALA A 187 16.24 -18.75 8.47
N ALA A 188 16.90 -19.87 8.17
CA ALA A 188 18.08 -20.33 8.91
C ALA A 188 19.28 -19.37 8.76
N ASN A 189 19.52 -18.86 7.56
CA ASN A 189 20.56 -17.84 7.30
C ASN A 189 20.29 -16.55 8.09
N ILE A 190 19.03 -16.13 8.15
CA ILE A 190 18.61 -14.96 8.93
C ILE A 190 18.86 -15.20 10.42
N LYS A 191 18.48 -16.37 10.95
CA LYS A 191 18.78 -16.77 12.34
C LYS A 191 20.29 -16.82 12.60
N GLY A 192 21.09 -17.25 11.63
CA GLY A 192 22.56 -17.31 11.74
C GLY A 192 23.20 -15.98 12.11
N MET A 193 22.64 -14.85 11.66
CA MET A 193 23.09 -13.51 12.07
C MET A 193 22.93 -13.31 13.59
N TYR A 194 21.84 -13.82 14.17
CA TYR A 194 21.61 -13.74 15.61
C TYR A 194 22.51 -14.72 16.37
N SER A 195 22.74 -15.93 15.86
CA SER A 195 23.72 -16.86 16.46
C SER A 195 25.08 -16.20 16.62
N LYS A 196 25.54 -15.51 15.57
CA LYS A 196 26.81 -14.79 15.55
C LYS A 196 26.88 -13.63 16.55
N LEU A 197 25.77 -12.90 16.71
CA LEU A 197 25.64 -11.90 17.76
C LEU A 197 25.86 -12.54 19.14
N LEU A 198 25.15 -13.63 19.46
CA LEU A 198 25.24 -14.28 20.77
C LEU A 198 26.67 -14.75 21.09
N GLU A 199 27.36 -15.34 20.11
CA GLU A 199 28.75 -15.82 20.26
C GLU A 199 29.73 -14.71 20.65
N ASN A 200 29.47 -13.48 20.20
CA ASN A 200 30.33 -12.31 20.44
C ASN A 200 29.77 -11.36 21.51
N TYR A 201 28.60 -11.66 22.09
CA TYR A 201 27.92 -10.75 22.99
C TYR A 201 28.57 -10.76 24.38
N PRO A 202 29.01 -9.61 24.93
CA PRO A 202 29.67 -9.59 26.22
C PRO A 202 28.76 -10.06 27.36
N ALA A 203 29.15 -11.15 28.02
CA ALA A 203 28.34 -11.83 29.04
C ALA A 203 27.96 -10.90 30.22
N TRP A 204 28.85 -9.98 30.59
CA TRP A 204 28.62 -9.00 31.67
C TRP A 204 27.45 -8.04 31.40
N LEU A 205 27.03 -7.86 30.13
CA LEU A 205 25.88 -7.00 29.81
C LEU A 205 24.55 -7.56 30.30
N ILE A 206 24.45 -8.89 30.41
CA ILE A 206 23.26 -9.60 30.87
C ILE A 206 23.51 -10.42 32.14
N ASP A 207 24.62 -10.14 32.84
CA ASP A 207 25.01 -10.78 34.08
C ASP A 207 25.14 -12.31 33.95
N ALA A 208 25.69 -12.75 32.80
CA ALA A 208 25.99 -14.15 32.51
C ALA A 208 27.45 -14.48 32.78
N ASP A 209 27.70 -15.72 33.23
CA ASP A 209 29.06 -16.22 33.53
C ASP A 209 29.80 -16.76 32.29
N LYS A 210 29.07 -17.02 31.20
CA LYS A 210 29.59 -17.66 29.99
C LYS A 210 29.11 -16.93 28.74
N PRO A 211 29.82 -17.07 27.60
CA PRO A 211 29.34 -16.60 26.32
C PRO A 211 27.96 -17.17 25.99
N LEU A 212 27.10 -16.32 25.44
CA LEU A 212 25.74 -16.70 25.07
C LEU A 212 25.77 -17.60 23.84
N LYS A 213 24.78 -18.49 23.76
CA LYS A 213 24.55 -19.31 22.56
C LYS A 213 23.11 -19.75 22.47
N PHE A 214 22.66 -20.06 21.27
CA PHE A 214 21.42 -20.79 21.10
C PHE A 214 21.55 -22.22 21.60
N GLN A 215 20.51 -22.68 22.29
CA GLN A 215 20.35 -24.07 22.70
C GLN A 215 19.09 -24.65 22.04
N PRO A 216 19.07 -25.93 21.64
CA PRO A 216 17.84 -26.58 21.19
C PRO A 216 16.77 -26.52 22.28
N TYR A 217 15.51 -26.26 21.89
CA TYR A 217 14.38 -26.31 22.82
C TYR A 217 13.70 -27.68 22.73
N GLU A 218 13.84 -28.49 23.79
CA GLU A 218 13.29 -29.84 23.88
C GLU A 218 13.59 -30.68 22.62
N LYS A 219 12.57 -31.32 22.02
CA LYS A 219 12.68 -32.09 20.76
C LYS A 219 12.30 -31.26 19.52
N MET A 220 12.13 -29.94 19.66
CA MET A 220 11.73 -29.07 18.55
C MET A 220 12.93 -28.68 17.69
N GLY A 221 13.12 -29.34 16.55
CA GLY A 221 14.27 -29.11 15.66
C GLY A 221 14.33 -27.73 14.98
N ASN A 222 13.25 -26.93 15.04
CA ASN A 222 13.18 -25.59 14.46
C ASN A 222 13.19 -24.46 15.50
N THR A 223 13.22 -24.78 16.79
CA THR A 223 13.16 -23.78 17.87
C THR A 223 14.44 -23.81 18.69
N SER A 224 14.98 -22.63 18.95
CA SER A 224 16.12 -22.47 19.85
C SER A 224 15.81 -21.49 20.96
N VAL A 225 16.45 -21.67 22.11
CA VAL A 225 16.28 -20.85 23.31
C VAL A 225 17.59 -20.18 23.68
N ILE A 226 17.50 -18.96 24.20
CA ILE A 226 18.58 -18.24 24.87
C ILE A 226 18.33 -18.40 26.36
N ALA A 227 19.13 -19.22 27.04
CA ALA A 227 18.84 -19.66 28.39
C ALA A 227 18.76 -18.50 29.40
N GLU A 228 19.60 -17.48 29.21
CA GLU A 228 19.75 -16.35 30.12
C GLU A 228 18.53 -15.41 30.11
N THR A 229 17.78 -15.38 29.01
CA THR A 229 16.60 -14.54 28.83
C THR A 229 15.31 -15.33 28.76
N GLY A 230 15.39 -16.65 28.55
CA GLY A 230 14.25 -17.54 28.28
C GLY A 230 13.59 -17.32 26.92
N CYS A 231 14.12 -16.38 26.11
CA CYS A 231 13.57 -16.04 24.81
C CYS A 231 13.79 -17.19 23.81
N LYS A 232 12.74 -17.52 23.05
CA LYS A 232 12.77 -18.52 21.99
C LYS A 232 12.80 -17.87 20.61
N VAL A 233 13.51 -18.51 19.69
CA VAL A 233 13.58 -18.15 18.27
C VAL A 233 13.24 -19.38 17.44
N THR A 234 12.08 -19.33 16.79
CA THR A 234 11.56 -20.40 15.93
C THR A 234 11.74 -20.00 14.47
N ILE A 235 12.21 -20.94 13.64
CA ILE A 235 12.28 -20.75 12.18
C ILE A 235 11.17 -21.52 11.48
N GLY A 236 10.61 -20.93 10.44
CA GLY A 236 9.59 -21.52 9.57
C GLY A 236 9.80 -21.18 8.11
N SER A 237 9.05 -21.86 7.25
CA SER A 237 8.96 -21.52 5.83
C SER A 237 7.53 -21.44 5.35
N ALA A 238 7.29 -20.62 4.33
CA ALA A 238 6.00 -20.55 3.65
C ALA A 238 5.61 -21.90 3.01
N GLU A 239 6.59 -22.74 2.64
CA GLU A 239 6.34 -24.10 2.15
C GLU A 239 5.80 -25.05 3.24
N THR A 240 6.09 -24.79 4.52
CA THR A 240 5.67 -25.64 5.65
C THR A 240 4.96 -24.84 6.76
N PRO A 241 3.74 -24.32 6.49
CA PRO A 241 3.01 -23.43 7.40
C PRO A 241 2.77 -23.99 8.81
N GLU A 242 2.54 -25.29 8.93
CA GLU A 242 2.23 -25.94 10.21
C GLU A 242 3.42 -25.92 11.18
N SER A 243 4.66 -25.68 10.69
CA SER A 243 5.88 -25.69 11.52
C SER A 243 5.98 -24.54 12.53
N VAL A 244 5.19 -23.47 12.32
CA VAL A 244 5.17 -22.26 13.16
C VAL A 244 3.84 -22.06 13.87
N ARG A 245 2.85 -22.91 13.58
CA ARG A 245 1.51 -22.85 14.17
C ARG A 245 1.55 -23.24 15.64
N GLY A 246 0.90 -22.44 16.49
CA GLY A 246 0.89 -22.67 17.94
C GLY A 246 2.13 -22.15 18.67
N SER A 247 3.00 -21.40 18.00
CA SER A 247 4.04 -20.63 18.69
C SER A 247 3.42 -19.50 19.51
N ASP A 248 3.95 -19.28 20.72
CA ASP A 248 3.62 -18.18 21.63
C ASP A 248 4.40 -16.91 21.27
N ALA A 249 4.62 -16.70 19.97
CA ALA A 249 5.45 -15.62 19.45
C ALA A 249 4.79 -14.26 19.66
N VAL A 250 5.61 -13.30 20.13
CA VAL A 250 5.24 -11.88 20.27
C VAL A 250 6.03 -11.01 19.30
N MET A 251 6.94 -11.61 18.53
CA MET A 251 7.64 -10.96 17.44
C MET A 251 7.69 -11.87 16.20
N ALA A 252 7.46 -11.31 15.02
CA ALA A 252 7.52 -12.01 13.75
C ALA A 252 8.29 -11.19 12.71
N HIS A 253 9.30 -11.82 12.12
CA HIS A 253 9.97 -11.31 10.92
C HIS A 253 9.61 -12.23 9.76
N LEU A 254 8.82 -11.69 8.82
CA LEU A 254 8.38 -12.37 7.62
C LEU A 254 9.18 -11.82 6.44
N SER A 255 10.07 -12.65 5.89
CA SER A 255 11.05 -12.26 4.87
C SER A 255 10.67 -12.81 3.49
N GLU A 256 10.92 -12.02 2.46
CA GLU A 256 10.61 -12.32 1.06
C GLU A 256 9.13 -12.70 0.84
N VAL A 257 8.22 -11.96 1.48
CA VAL A 257 6.77 -12.24 1.50
C VAL A 257 6.14 -12.25 0.09
N ALA A 258 6.66 -11.46 -0.86
CA ALA A 258 6.14 -11.43 -2.23
C ALA A 258 6.39 -12.73 -3.00
N PHE A 259 7.29 -13.60 -2.51
CA PHE A 259 7.63 -14.89 -3.12
C PHE A 259 6.95 -16.07 -2.43
N TRP A 260 6.05 -15.81 -1.47
CA TRP A 260 5.36 -16.90 -0.78
C TRP A 260 4.34 -17.55 -1.73
N PRO A 261 4.35 -18.89 -1.84
CA PRO A 261 3.52 -19.59 -2.82
C PRO A 261 2.04 -19.44 -2.50
N HIS A 262 1.25 -19.15 -3.54
CA HIS A 262 -0.19 -19.21 -3.49
C HIS A 262 -0.67 -20.45 -4.25
N THR A 263 -1.25 -21.41 -3.52
CA THR A 263 -1.76 -22.68 -4.05
C THR A 263 -3.13 -22.96 -3.46
N ARG A 264 -3.90 -23.87 -4.08
CA ARG A 264 -5.24 -24.25 -3.58
C ARG A 264 -5.25 -24.72 -2.10
N LEU A 265 -4.14 -25.26 -1.61
CA LEU A 265 -4.02 -25.80 -0.24
C LEU A 265 -3.29 -24.84 0.72
N LYS A 266 -2.55 -23.86 0.22
CA LYS A 266 -1.68 -22.98 1.01
C LYS A 266 -1.71 -21.58 0.41
N SER A 267 -2.08 -20.58 1.20
CA SER A 267 -2.05 -19.18 0.81
C SER A 267 -1.19 -18.36 1.78
N PRO A 268 -0.52 -17.29 1.34
CA PRO A 268 0.21 -16.38 2.23
C PRO A 268 -0.66 -15.81 3.35
N GLU A 269 -1.93 -15.53 3.09
CA GLU A 269 -2.91 -15.04 4.07
C GLU A 269 -3.09 -16.04 5.22
N SER A 270 -3.21 -17.34 4.89
CA SER A 270 -3.36 -18.40 5.89
C SER A 270 -2.11 -18.54 6.76
N LEU A 271 -0.93 -18.47 6.14
CA LEU A 271 0.37 -18.47 6.82
C LEU A 271 0.52 -17.29 7.78
N ILE A 272 0.24 -16.09 7.27
CA ILE A 272 0.34 -14.86 8.05
C ILE A 272 -0.67 -14.86 9.18
N ARG A 273 -1.90 -15.33 8.94
CA ARG A 273 -2.88 -15.51 10.02
C ARG A 273 -2.40 -16.50 11.07
N SER A 274 -1.73 -17.58 10.68
CA SER A 274 -1.15 -18.57 11.60
C SER A 274 -0.02 -18.00 12.46
N VAL A 275 0.87 -17.20 11.86
CA VAL A 275 2.04 -16.62 12.55
C VAL A 275 1.69 -15.35 13.33
N CYS A 276 0.98 -14.43 12.71
CA CYS A 276 0.67 -13.11 13.26
C CYS A 276 -0.62 -13.08 14.07
N GLY A 277 -1.55 -14.01 13.86
CA GLY A 277 -2.83 -14.03 14.56
C GLY A 277 -2.70 -14.24 16.07
N SER A 278 -1.59 -14.81 16.55
CA SER A 278 -1.26 -14.96 17.97
C SER A 278 -0.41 -13.82 18.54
N VAL A 279 0.11 -12.91 17.71
CA VAL A 279 1.00 -11.84 18.16
C VAL A 279 0.19 -10.73 18.83
N ALA A 280 0.31 -10.63 20.15
CA ALA A 280 -0.40 -9.63 20.95
C ALA A 280 -0.04 -8.18 20.57
N LEU A 281 -1.02 -7.27 20.71
CA LEU A 281 -0.86 -5.83 20.54
C LEU A 281 -0.30 -5.19 21.81
N LEU A 282 0.99 -5.43 22.07
CA LEU A 282 1.72 -4.95 23.25
C LEU A 282 2.92 -4.09 22.84
N PRO A 283 3.36 -3.16 23.71
CA PRO A 283 4.64 -2.48 23.53
C PRO A 283 5.78 -3.50 23.40
N ASP A 284 6.73 -3.22 22.50
CA ASP A 284 7.85 -4.10 22.13
C ASP A 284 7.44 -5.42 21.43
N SER A 285 6.17 -5.59 21.04
CA SER A 285 5.78 -6.62 20.08
C SER A 285 6.09 -6.16 18.65
N VAL A 286 6.55 -7.06 17.79
CA VAL A 286 7.08 -6.71 16.45
C VAL A 286 6.45 -7.58 15.37
N VAL A 287 5.94 -6.98 14.31
CA VAL A 287 5.66 -7.69 13.05
C VAL A 287 6.26 -6.87 11.93
N VAL A 288 7.28 -7.41 11.28
CA VAL A 288 7.89 -6.82 10.09
C VAL A 288 7.72 -7.78 8.93
N MET A 289 7.04 -7.31 7.89
CA MET A 289 6.98 -7.97 6.59
C MET A 289 7.93 -7.24 5.65
N GLU A 290 8.91 -7.94 5.10
CA GLU A 290 9.84 -7.34 4.15
C GLU A 290 9.97 -8.21 2.90
N SER A 291 10.07 -7.56 1.74
CA SER A 291 10.27 -8.25 0.48
C SER A 291 10.80 -7.29 -0.58
N THR A 292 11.50 -7.85 -1.57
CA THR A 292 11.52 -7.21 -2.89
C THR A 292 10.16 -7.41 -3.58
N ALA A 293 9.81 -6.54 -4.53
CA ALA A 293 8.57 -6.72 -5.28
C ALA A 293 8.64 -8.00 -6.14
N ASN A 294 7.49 -8.64 -6.30
CA ASN A 294 7.31 -9.77 -7.21
C ASN A 294 6.03 -9.55 -8.03
N GLY A 295 5.97 -8.37 -8.65
CA GLY A 295 4.83 -7.89 -9.40
C GLY A 295 3.57 -7.59 -8.60
N THR A 296 2.49 -7.30 -9.32
CA THR A 296 1.20 -6.81 -8.81
C THR A 296 0.26 -7.97 -8.47
N GLY A 297 -0.64 -7.76 -7.51
CA GLY A 297 -1.76 -8.66 -7.21
C GLY A 297 -1.45 -9.78 -6.21
N ASN A 298 -0.18 -10.08 -5.91
CA ASN A 298 0.16 -10.98 -4.81
C ASN A 298 -0.20 -10.35 -3.43
N TYR A 299 -0.19 -11.19 -2.38
CA TYR A 299 -0.49 -10.74 -1.01
C TYR A 299 0.35 -9.54 -0.56
N PHE A 300 1.65 -9.55 -0.84
CA PHE A 300 2.55 -8.50 -0.39
C PHE A 300 2.22 -7.15 -1.03
N HIS A 301 1.93 -7.14 -2.34
CA HIS A 301 1.44 -5.96 -3.04
C HIS A 301 0.12 -5.44 -2.43
N GLN A 302 -0.85 -6.33 -2.24
CA GLN A 302 -2.15 -5.97 -1.64
C GLN A 302 -1.98 -5.37 -0.24
N GLU A 303 -1.14 -5.97 0.59
CA GLU A 303 -0.88 -5.47 1.94
C GLU A 303 -0.12 -4.13 1.94
N CYS A 304 0.78 -3.91 0.97
CA CYS A 304 1.44 -2.61 0.77
C CYS A 304 0.41 -1.54 0.41
N GLU A 305 -0.49 -1.82 -0.55
CA GLU A 305 -1.53 -0.89 -0.96
C GLU A 305 -2.52 -0.60 0.18
N ARG A 306 -2.91 -1.63 0.96
CA ARG A 306 -3.72 -1.45 2.19
C ARG A 306 -3.01 -0.57 3.21
N ALA A 307 -1.72 -0.77 3.44
CA ALA A 307 -0.93 0.04 4.36
C ALA A 307 -0.81 1.50 3.90
N LYS A 308 -0.63 1.74 2.60
CA LYS A 308 -0.63 3.10 2.02
C LYS A 308 -1.99 3.80 2.18
N ARG A 309 -3.10 3.06 2.12
CA ARG A 309 -4.46 3.57 2.36
C ARG A 309 -4.84 3.70 3.84
N GLY A 310 -4.00 3.25 4.77
CA GLY A 310 -4.32 3.24 6.20
C GLY A 310 -5.31 2.15 6.63
N GLU A 311 -5.52 1.13 5.79
CA GLU A 311 -6.41 -0.01 6.02
C GLU A 311 -5.70 -1.25 6.61
N SER A 312 -4.37 -1.19 6.72
CA SER A 312 -3.54 -2.19 7.39
C SER A 312 -3.13 -1.70 8.78
N ASP A 313 -2.87 -2.64 9.69
CA ASP A 313 -2.22 -2.36 10.97
C ASP A 313 -0.73 -2.00 10.81
N LYS A 314 -0.15 -2.19 9.62
CA LYS A 314 1.26 -1.93 9.32
C LYS A 314 1.46 -0.56 8.72
N ARG A 315 2.55 0.09 9.13
CA ARG A 315 3.09 1.26 8.44
C ARG A 315 3.85 0.83 7.18
N PHE A 316 3.57 1.45 6.05
CA PHE A 316 4.30 1.22 4.80
C PHE A 316 5.62 2.00 4.79
N LEU A 317 6.70 1.34 4.39
CA LEU A 317 8.00 1.97 4.13
C LEU A 317 8.57 1.44 2.81
N PHE A 318 8.96 2.37 1.93
CA PHE A 318 9.70 2.07 0.71
C PHE A 318 11.14 2.61 0.79
N ILE A 319 12.11 1.78 0.41
CA ILE A 319 13.52 2.15 0.29
C ILE A 319 13.94 2.07 -1.19
N PRO A 320 14.11 3.22 -1.88
CA PRO A 320 14.58 3.25 -3.26
C PRO A 320 16.05 2.86 -3.36
N TRP A 321 16.46 2.40 -4.55
CA TRP A 321 17.85 1.96 -4.76
C TRP A 321 18.87 3.09 -4.55
N PHE A 322 18.58 4.32 -4.99
CA PHE A 322 19.55 5.43 -4.96
C PHE A 322 19.87 5.94 -3.56
N GLU A 323 19.17 5.48 -2.52
CA GLU A 323 19.53 5.74 -1.13
C GLU A 323 20.61 4.79 -0.60
N ILE A 324 20.85 3.68 -1.29
CA ILE A 324 21.82 2.67 -0.90
C ILE A 324 23.20 3.13 -1.37
N GLU A 325 24.15 3.26 -0.44
CA GLU A 325 25.43 3.94 -0.68
C GLU A 325 26.31 3.28 -1.74
N MET A 326 26.14 1.99 -1.96
CA MET A 326 26.92 1.26 -2.95
C MET A 326 26.49 1.54 -4.40
N TYR A 327 25.34 2.18 -4.61
CA TYR A 327 24.79 2.47 -5.94
C TYR A 327 25.08 3.90 -6.36
N SER A 328 26.37 4.24 -6.41
CA SER A 328 26.88 5.53 -6.88
C SER A 328 28.27 5.34 -7.46
N VAL A 329 28.59 6.10 -8.51
CA VAL A 329 29.94 6.15 -9.12
C VAL A 329 30.41 7.60 -9.24
N PRO A 330 31.73 7.85 -9.20
CA PRO A 330 32.26 9.19 -9.47
C PRO A 330 31.84 9.71 -10.85
N VAL A 331 31.57 11.01 -10.94
CA VAL A 331 31.30 11.72 -12.21
C VAL A 331 32.47 12.65 -12.51
N GLU A 332 33.06 12.49 -13.70
CA GLU A 332 34.20 13.32 -14.15
C GLU A 332 33.74 14.66 -14.75
N ASP A 333 32.67 14.63 -15.55
CA ASP A 333 32.10 15.80 -16.23
C ASP A 333 30.59 15.90 -15.95
N TYR A 334 30.24 16.78 -15.00
CA TYR A 334 28.84 16.98 -14.60
C TYR A 334 28.03 17.70 -15.68
N ASP A 335 28.61 18.64 -16.41
CA ASP A 335 27.88 19.44 -17.40
C ASP A 335 27.47 18.56 -18.60
N ALA A 336 28.37 17.68 -19.04
CA ALA A 336 28.07 16.67 -20.06
C ALA A 336 27.00 15.68 -19.58
N LEU A 337 27.05 15.24 -18.31
CA LEU A 337 26.03 14.35 -17.75
C LEU A 337 24.66 15.04 -17.71
N ILE A 338 24.57 16.25 -17.15
CA ILE A 338 23.32 17.01 -17.02
C ILE A 338 22.69 17.25 -18.40
N THR A 339 23.49 17.68 -19.39
CA THR A 339 23.02 17.95 -20.75
C THR A 339 22.50 16.69 -21.46
N SER A 340 23.03 15.52 -21.11
CA SER A 340 22.65 14.24 -21.71
C SER A 340 21.58 13.47 -20.94
N LEU A 341 20.98 14.04 -19.89
CA LEU A 341 19.93 13.36 -19.11
C LEU A 341 18.68 13.11 -19.95
N THR A 342 18.25 11.85 -19.98
CA THR A 342 16.93 11.46 -20.50
C THR A 342 15.83 11.91 -19.54
N ASP A 343 14.58 11.96 -20.00
CA ASP A 343 13.45 12.36 -19.14
C ASP A 343 13.25 11.40 -17.96
N TYR A 344 13.57 10.13 -18.13
CA TYR A 344 13.58 9.17 -17.03
C TYR A 344 14.62 9.52 -15.96
N GLU A 345 15.84 9.89 -16.36
CA GLU A 345 16.90 10.23 -15.42
C GLU A 345 16.67 11.59 -14.74
N LYS A 346 16.02 12.53 -15.43
CA LYS A 346 15.50 13.75 -14.80
C LYS A 346 14.47 13.41 -13.72
N ASN A 347 13.60 12.42 -13.96
CA ASN A 347 12.66 11.95 -12.95
C ASN A 347 13.38 11.27 -11.75
N LEU A 348 14.47 10.54 -11.97
CA LEU A 348 15.30 10.02 -10.86
C LEU A 348 15.87 11.15 -10.01
N TRP A 349 16.32 12.24 -10.64
CA TRP A 349 16.77 13.43 -9.95
C TRP A 349 15.65 14.07 -9.12
N ASP A 350 14.45 14.24 -9.68
CA ASP A 350 13.31 14.80 -8.95
C ASP A 350 12.90 13.93 -7.75
N LYS A 351 13.10 12.61 -7.83
CA LYS A 351 12.91 11.66 -6.71
C LYS A 351 13.99 11.72 -5.62
N GLY A 352 15.10 12.42 -5.87
CA GLY A 352 16.17 12.63 -4.88
C GLY A 352 17.50 11.94 -5.19
N ALA A 353 17.65 11.28 -6.33
CA ALA A 353 18.94 10.70 -6.72
C ALA A 353 20.01 11.80 -6.95
N THR A 354 21.26 11.52 -6.60
CA THR A 354 22.41 12.35 -6.97
C THR A 354 22.83 12.08 -8.43
N LEU A 355 23.64 12.96 -9.00
CA LEU A 355 24.21 12.73 -10.33
C LEU A 355 25.12 11.48 -10.37
N GLU A 356 25.82 11.18 -9.28
CA GLU A 356 26.62 9.96 -9.09
C GLU A 356 25.77 8.69 -9.08
N ALA A 357 24.60 8.73 -8.44
CA ALA A 357 23.65 7.63 -8.46
C ALA A 357 23.10 7.46 -9.89
N ILE A 358 22.71 8.54 -10.56
CA ILE A 358 22.21 8.49 -11.94
C ILE A 358 23.28 7.93 -12.89
N ALA A 359 24.54 8.34 -12.75
CA ALA A 359 25.65 7.80 -13.52
C ALA A 359 25.81 6.29 -13.28
N TRP A 360 25.71 5.84 -12.02
CA TRP A 360 25.73 4.41 -11.69
C TRP A 360 24.57 3.67 -12.36
N TYR A 361 23.35 4.23 -12.33
CA TYR A 361 22.17 3.63 -12.96
C TYR A 361 22.39 3.47 -14.47
N ARG A 362 22.91 4.49 -15.13
CA ARG A 362 23.19 4.51 -16.57
C ARG A 362 24.23 3.46 -16.95
N MET A 363 25.22 3.20 -16.09
CA MET A 363 26.18 2.10 -16.26
C MET A 363 25.53 0.73 -16.05
N LYS A 364 24.83 0.56 -14.91
CA LYS A 364 24.22 -0.71 -14.52
C LYS A 364 23.13 -1.16 -15.49
N ARG A 365 22.37 -0.21 -16.04
CA ARG A 365 21.32 -0.45 -17.05
C ARG A 365 21.83 -1.20 -18.27
N LYS A 366 23.12 -1.07 -18.63
CA LYS A 366 23.74 -1.78 -19.77
C LYS A 366 23.81 -3.30 -19.58
N GLU A 367 23.71 -3.80 -18.35
CA GLU A 367 23.66 -5.25 -18.07
C GLU A 367 22.29 -5.86 -18.41
N TYR A 368 21.26 -5.04 -18.53
CA TYR A 368 19.90 -5.47 -18.79
C TYR A 368 19.55 -5.27 -20.27
N ARG A 369 18.75 -6.18 -20.84
CA ARG A 369 18.20 -5.97 -22.18
C ARG A 369 17.10 -4.91 -22.13
N ASP A 370 16.12 -5.13 -21.27
CA ASP A 370 14.94 -4.27 -21.13
C ASP A 370 15.03 -3.38 -19.89
N HIS A 371 14.48 -2.17 -19.98
CA HIS A 371 14.56 -1.21 -18.87
C HIS A 371 13.68 -1.66 -17.70
N ALA A 372 12.57 -2.32 -18.00
CA ALA A 372 11.68 -2.89 -17.00
C ALA A 372 12.39 -3.86 -16.05
N ASP A 373 13.36 -4.65 -16.52
CA ASP A 373 14.11 -5.57 -15.67
C ASP A 373 15.01 -4.81 -14.67
N MET A 374 15.67 -3.75 -15.14
CA MET A 374 16.45 -2.85 -14.28
C MET A 374 15.56 -2.19 -13.23
N MET A 375 14.37 -1.73 -13.63
CA MET A 375 13.37 -1.12 -12.75
C MET A 375 12.84 -2.08 -11.68
N ALA A 376 12.63 -3.35 -12.03
CA ALA A 376 12.18 -4.37 -11.08
C ALA A 376 13.24 -4.69 -10.02
N GLU A 377 14.51 -4.72 -10.43
CA GLU A 377 15.65 -5.02 -9.57
C GLU A 377 16.07 -3.84 -8.69
N TYR A 378 16.02 -2.63 -9.27
CA TYR A 378 16.42 -1.36 -8.66
C TYR A 378 15.29 -0.34 -8.82
N PRO A 379 14.18 -0.52 -8.11
CA PRO A 379 13.03 0.38 -8.23
C PRO A 379 13.30 1.73 -7.58
N SER A 380 12.92 2.79 -8.28
CA SER A 380 13.12 4.17 -7.84
C SER A 380 11.92 4.73 -7.07
N ASP A 381 10.75 4.11 -7.25
CA ASP A 381 9.54 4.30 -6.44
C ASP A 381 8.81 2.94 -6.26
N ASP A 382 7.79 2.92 -5.41
CA ASP A 382 6.99 1.73 -5.13
C ASP A 382 6.15 1.28 -6.33
N VAL A 383 5.71 2.21 -7.17
CA VAL A 383 4.96 1.93 -8.41
C VAL A 383 5.82 1.14 -9.40
N GLU A 384 7.04 1.61 -9.62
CA GLU A 384 8.06 1.00 -10.47
C GLU A 384 8.44 -0.40 -9.98
N ALA A 385 8.53 -0.60 -8.65
CA ALA A 385 8.82 -1.89 -8.06
C ALA A 385 7.81 -2.98 -8.47
N PHE A 386 6.53 -2.62 -8.52
CA PHE A 386 5.48 -3.57 -8.88
C PHE A 386 5.20 -3.63 -10.38
N ASN A 387 5.90 -2.84 -11.22
CA ASN A 387 5.63 -2.71 -12.65
C ASN A 387 5.97 -3.97 -13.48
N HIS A 388 6.70 -4.94 -12.92
CA HIS A 388 7.05 -6.19 -13.61
C HIS A 388 6.04 -7.33 -13.34
N THR A 389 4.85 -7.25 -13.94
CA THR A 389 3.90 -8.38 -14.03
C THR A 389 3.15 -8.35 -15.35
N GLY A 390 3.25 -9.48 -16.07
CA GLY A 390 2.31 -9.91 -17.13
C GLY A 390 2.21 -9.01 -18.36
N GLU A 391 1.37 -9.43 -19.31
CA GLU A 391 0.85 -8.53 -20.36
C GLU A 391 -0.25 -7.65 -19.76
N ARG A 392 0.14 -6.74 -18.87
CA ARG A 392 -0.79 -5.74 -18.32
C ARG A 392 -1.42 -4.91 -19.42
N VAL A 393 -2.72 -4.66 -19.28
CA VAL A 393 -3.50 -3.93 -20.28
C VAL A 393 -3.32 -2.42 -20.14
N PHE A 394 -3.29 -1.93 -18.91
CA PHE A 394 -3.22 -0.50 -18.61
C PHE A 394 -1.82 -0.11 -18.10
N ASP A 395 -1.35 1.05 -18.53
CA ASP A 395 -0.07 1.61 -18.08
C ASP A 395 -0.19 2.12 -16.63
N ILE A 396 0.70 1.65 -15.76
CA ILE A 396 0.63 1.92 -14.33
C ILE A 396 0.69 3.43 -14.01
N ARG A 397 1.43 4.22 -14.79
CA ARG A 397 1.55 5.68 -14.55
C ARG A 397 0.28 6.41 -14.97
N GLN A 398 -0.41 5.92 -16.01
CA GLN A 398 -1.73 6.43 -16.36
C GLN A 398 -2.75 6.11 -15.26
N VAL A 399 -2.70 4.90 -14.70
CA VAL A 399 -3.54 4.53 -13.54
C VAL A 399 -3.20 5.35 -12.30
N GLN A 400 -1.92 5.67 -12.04
CA GLN A 400 -1.56 6.56 -10.92
C GLN A 400 -2.15 7.95 -11.06
N ARG A 401 -2.11 8.55 -12.27
CA ARG A 401 -2.77 9.85 -12.50
C ARG A 401 -4.28 9.78 -12.27
N LEU A 402 -4.91 8.68 -12.69
CA LEU A 402 -6.33 8.44 -12.43
C LEU A 402 -6.63 8.40 -10.92
N ARG A 403 -5.72 7.88 -10.09
CA ARG A 403 -5.87 7.84 -8.62
C ARG A 403 -5.84 9.21 -7.96
N GLU A 404 -5.23 10.22 -8.59
CA GLU A 404 -5.09 11.56 -8.01
C GLU A 404 -6.47 12.22 -7.77
N SER A 405 -7.52 11.81 -8.50
CA SER A 405 -8.89 12.29 -8.29
C SER A 405 -9.74 11.45 -7.34
N CYS A 406 -9.24 10.29 -6.90
CA CYS A 406 -9.95 9.38 -6.01
C CYS A 406 -10.02 9.94 -4.58
N ARG A 407 -11.18 9.76 -3.94
CA ARG A 407 -11.42 10.23 -2.58
C ARG A 407 -12.49 9.38 -1.90
N PRO A 408 -12.56 9.34 -0.55
CA PRO A 408 -13.67 8.73 0.15
C PRO A 408 -15.01 9.30 -0.31
N ALA A 409 -16.04 8.45 -0.36
CA ALA A 409 -17.40 8.86 -0.66
C ALA A 409 -17.94 9.82 0.40
N ASP A 410 -18.76 10.79 -0.02
CA ASP A 410 -19.39 11.75 0.89
C ASP A 410 -20.50 11.10 1.70
N LYS A 411 -21.19 10.11 1.10
CA LYS A 411 -22.25 9.34 1.72
C LYS A 411 -22.18 7.87 1.35
N VAL A 412 -22.60 7.03 2.30
CA VAL A 412 -22.75 5.58 2.14
C VAL A 412 -24.13 5.17 2.61
N GLY A 413 -24.85 4.37 1.83
CA GLY A 413 -26.24 4.01 2.14
C GLY A 413 -26.90 3.20 1.04
N GLU A 414 -28.22 3.40 0.89
CA GLU A 414 -29.04 2.76 -0.14
C GLU A 414 -30.09 3.73 -0.69
N VAL A 415 -30.37 3.63 -1.99
CA VAL A 415 -31.60 4.23 -2.56
C VAL A 415 -32.77 3.30 -2.28
N TYR A 416 -33.89 3.87 -1.86
CA TYR A 416 -35.13 3.14 -1.59
C TYR A 416 -36.31 3.77 -2.34
N GLY A 417 -37.33 2.96 -2.61
CA GLY A 417 -38.69 3.39 -2.96
C GLY A 417 -39.70 2.69 -2.06
N LYS A 418 -41.00 2.84 -2.34
CA LYS A 418 -42.06 2.19 -1.53
C LYS A 418 -42.04 0.65 -1.59
N ALA A 419 -41.43 0.07 -2.63
CA ALA A 419 -41.25 -1.37 -2.79
C ALA A 419 -39.86 -1.70 -3.36
N PHE A 420 -39.50 -2.99 -3.36
CA PHE A 420 -38.23 -3.47 -3.93
C PHE A 420 -38.30 -3.74 -5.44
N SER A 421 -39.50 -3.99 -6.00
CA SER A 421 -39.73 -4.27 -7.42
C SER A 421 -41.09 -3.74 -7.88
N GLY A 422 -41.30 -3.71 -9.21
CA GLY A 422 -42.51 -3.19 -9.85
C GLY A 422 -42.60 -1.66 -9.84
N LYS A 423 -43.69 -1.11 -10.38
CA LYS A 423 -43.90 0.35 -10.49
C LYS A 423 -43.77 1.09 -9.15
N SER A 424 -44.22 0.48 -8.06
CA SER A 424 -44.10 1.04 -6.70
C SER A 424 -42.65 1.19 -6.22
N ALA A 425 -41.69 0.51 -6.85
CA ALA A 425 -40.26 0.70 -6.55
C ALA A 425 -39.74 2.09 -6.95
N LEU A 426 -40.44 2.78 -7.85
CA LEU A 426 -40.12 4.12 -8.33
C LEU A 426 -40.90 5.22 -7.58
N GLU A 427 -41.81 4.85 -6.69
CA GLU A 427 -42.55 5.82 -5.89
C GLU A 427 -41.82 6.17 -4.60
N GLY A 428 -41.80 7.45 -4.24
CA GLY A 428 -41.20 7.92 -2.99
C GLY A 428 -39.70 7.69 -2.92
N LEU A 429 -39.01 7.80 -4.07
CA LEU A 429 -37.56 7.60 -4.15
C LEU A 429 -36.83 8.53 -3.19
N GLY A 430 -35.91 7.94 -2.42
CA GLY A 430 -35.06 8.66 -1.50
C GLY A 430 -33.76 7.92 -1.25
N PHE A 431 -32.85 8.58 -0.54
CA PHE A 431 -31.61 8.00 -0.08
C PHE A 431 -31.64 7.86 1.44
N LYS A 432 -31.20 6.71 1.95
CA LYS A 432 -31.04 6.46 3.37
C LYS A 432 -29.57 6.16 3.66
N GLU A 433 -28.96 7.00 4.50
CA GLU A 433 -27.58 6.82 4.94
C GLU A 433 -27.49 5.63 5.90
N GLU A 434 -26.62 4.67 5.57
CA GLU A 434 -26.42 3.44 6.33
C GLU A 434 -24.93 3.10 6.27
N GLY A 435 -24.26 2.97 7.43
CA GLY A 435 -22.81 2.76 7.48
C GLY A 435 -22.32 1.45 6.85
N GLY A 436 -23.22 0.48 6.63
CA GLY A 436 -22.97 -0.76 5.89
C GLY A 436 -23.68 -0.83 4.53
N GLY A 437 -24.20 0.30 4.04
CA GLY A 437 -24.87 0.38 2.73
C GLY A 437 -23.89 0.13 1.59
N ARG A 438 -24.41 -0.37 0.46
CA ARG A 438 -23.60 -0.73 -0.70
C ARG A 438 -23.46 0.38 -1.72
N LEU A 439 -24.28 1.43 -1.63
CA LEU A 439 -24.19 2.62 -2.49
C LEU A 439 -23.26 3.65 -1.85
N GLN A 440 -22.19 3.96 -2.56
CA GLN A 440 -21.30 5.10 -2.31
C GLN A 440 -21.72 6.27 -3.21
N ILE A 441 -21.85 7.47 -2.64
CA ILE A 441 -22.19 8.71 -3.35
C ILE A 441 -21.08 9.74 -3.12
N TRP A 442 -20.46 10.20 -4.21
CA TRP A 442 -19.52 11.33 -4.25
C TRP A 442 -20.17 12.63 -4.69
N SER A 443 -21.30 12.58 -5.36
CA SER A 443 -22.15 13.75 -5.63
C SER A 443 -23.60 13.32 -5.77
N PHE A 444 -24.50 13.96 -5.03
CA PHE A 444 -25.94 13.75 -5.20
C PHE A 444 -26.39 14.26 -6.59
N PRO A 445 -27.55 13.78 -7.10
CA PRO A 445 -28.16 14.39 -8.27
C PRO A 445 -28.34 15.89 -8.04
N ASP A 446 -28.00 16.67 -9.06
CA ASP A 446 -28.06 18.13 -9.02
C ASP A 446 -29.48 18.62 -8.74
N ALA A 447 -29.64 19.80 -8.15
CA ALA A 447 -30.98 20.38 -8.03
C ALA A 447 -31.52 20.90 -9.38
N ASP A 448 -30.62 21.23 -10.32
CA ASP A 448 -30.98 21.71 -11.65
C ASP A 448 -31.32 20.55 -12.59
N MET A 449 -32.60 20.43 -12.92
CA MET A 449 -33.14 19.48 -13.90
C MET A 449 -33.26 20.06 -15.32
N SER A 450 -32.66 21.22 -15.61
CA SER A 450 -32.72 21.87 -16.93
C SER A 450 -31.90 21.18 -18.02
N VAL A 451 -31.06 20.21 -17.63
CA VAL A 451 -30.21 19.42 -18.53
C VAL A 451 -30.79 18.01 -18.65
N LYS A 452 -31.18 17.63 -19.87
CA LYS A 452 -31.55 16.24 -20.19
C LYS A 452 -30.32 15.43 -20.56
N ASP A 453 -30.43 14.12 -20.34
CA ASP A 453 -29.43 13.11 -20.68
C ASP A 453 -28.06 13.35 -20.03
N ARG A 454 -28.07 14.07 -18.89
CA ARG A 454 -26.89 14.40 -18.06
C ARG A 454 -26.28 13.17 -17.43
N TYR A 455 -27.11 12.34 -16.82
CA TYR A 455 -26.64 11.18 -16.07
C TYR A 455 -26.72 9.92 -16.92
N LEU A 456 -25.71 9.07 -16.76
CA LEU A 456 -25.63 7.74 -17.34
C LEU A 456 -25.43 6.73 -16.21
N VAL A 457 -26.22 5.66 -16.20
CA VAL A 457 -26.08 4.54 -15.26
C VAL A 457 -25.67 3.30 -16.04
N VAL A 458 -24.60 2.64 -15.59
CA VAL A 458 -24.10 1.41 -16.21
C VAL A 458 -24.07 0.29 -15.19
N VAL A 459 -24.53 -0.89 -15.60
CA VAL A 459 -24.67 -2.06 -14.75
C VAL A 459 -23.88 -3.22 -15.33
N ASP A 460 -22.98 -3.78 -14.51
CA ASP A 460 -22.39 -5.09 -14.74
C ASP A 460 -23.01 -6.08 -13.74
N ILE A 461 -23.42 -7.24 -14.26
CA ILE A 461 -24.17 -8.24 -13.51
C ILE A 461 -23.20 -9.34 -13.10
N GLY A 462 -22.93 -9.41 -11.79
CA GLY A 462 -22.16 -10.50 -11.17
C GLY A 462 -23.03 -11.65 -10.67
N GLY A 463 -22.44 -12.53 -9.87
CA GLY A 463 -23.13 -13.67 -9.29
C GLY A 463 -23.68 -13.43 -7.88
N ARG A 464 -24.50 -14.38 -7.40
CA ARG A 464 -25.24 -14.30 -6.13
C ARG A 464 -24.43 -14.71 -4.89
N SER A 465 -23.32 -15.42 -5.08
CA SER A 465 -22.52 -16.00 -3.99
C SER A 465 -21.33 -15.10 -3.61
N SER A 466 -20.85 -15.22 -2.37
CA SER A 466 -19.67 -14.49 -1.90
C SER A 466 -18.34 -14.83 -2.60
N LYS A 467 -18.33 -15.85 -3.46
CA LYS A 467 -17.18 -16.24 -4.28
C LYS A 467 -17.38 -15.90 -5.76
N ALA A 468 -18.54 -15.40 -6.13
CA ALA A 468 -18.82 -14.99 -7.50
C ALA A 468 -18.39 -13.53 -7.69
N ASP A 469 -18.46 -13.08 -8.94
CA ASP A 469 -18.22 -11.69 -9.30
C ASP A 469 -19.29 -10.76 -8.69
N TYR A 470 -18.92 -9.52 -8.44
CA TYR A 470 -19.81 -8.53 -7.86
C TYR A 470 -20.72 -7.95 -8.91
N SER A 471 -21.97 -7.64 -8.54
CA SER A 471 -22.77 -6.74 -9.36
C SER A 471 -22.39 -5.30 -9.05
N VAL A 472 -22.20 -4.49 -10.10
CA VAL A 472 -21.77 -3.09 -9.99
C VAL A 472 -22.75 -2.20 -10.75
N ILE A 473 -23.20 -1.12 -10.11
CA ILE A 473 -24.02 -0.07 -10.75
C ILE A 473 -23.26 1.23 -10.58
N VAL A 474 -22.77 1.81 -11.67
CA VAL A 474 -22.02 3.07 -11.64
C VAL A 474 -22.84 4.21 -12.25
N VAL A 475 -22.71 5.41 -11.69
CA VAL A 475 -23.37 6.62 -12.16
C VAL A 475 -22.33 7.63 -12.62
N TYR A 476 -22.48 8.08 -13.86
CA TYR A 476 -21.70 9.14 -14.49
C TYR A 476 -22.50 10.45 -14.52
N ASP A 477 -21.83 11.57 -14.24
CA ASP A 477 -22.29 12.89 -14.59
C ASP A 477 -21.54 13.40 -15.84
N ARG A 478 -22.28 13.66 -16.92
CA ARG A 478 -21.75 14.12 -18.21
C ARG A 478 -21.87 15.63 -18.40
N TYR A 479 -22.28 16.39 -17.37
CA TYR A 479 -22.57 17.83 -17.48
C TYR A 479 -21.43 18.63 -18.13
N TRP A 480 -20.19 18.39 -17.70
CA TRP A 480 -19.04 19.15 -18.19
C TRP A 480 -18.71 18.90 -19.66
N MET A 481 -19.18 17.79 -20.24
CA MET A 481 -19.02 17.51 -21.67
C MET A 481 -19.73 18.55 -22.57
N LEU A 482 -20.75 19.24 -22.05
CA LEU A 482 -21.39 20.40 -22.72
C LEU A 482 -20.41 21.52 -23.05
N PHE A 483 -19.34 21.63 -22.27
CA PHE A 483 -18.36 22.71 -22.35
C PHE A 483 -16.98 22.20 -22.79
N GLY A 484 -16.93 21.01 -23.41
CA GLY A 484 -15.67 20.37 -23.82
C GLY A 484 -14.87 19.78 -22.64
N GLY A 485 -15.48 19.65 -21.46
CA GLY A 485 -14.93 18.90 -20.34
C GLY A 485 -15.15 17.40 -20.47
N ILE A 486 -14.90 16.69 -19.37
CA ILE A 486 -14.93 15.22 -19.29
C ILE A 486 -16.02 14.75 -18.32
N PRO A 487 -16.55 13.52 -18.48
CA PRO A 487 -17.50 12.96 -17.53
C PRO A 487 -16.82 12.57 -16.20
N GLU A 488 -17.60 12.50 -15.11
CA GLU A 488 -17.11 12.10 -13.79
C GLU A 488 -17.99 11.02 -13.14
N ILE A 489 -17.36 10.13 -12.36
CA ILE A 489 -18.08 9.18 -11.52
C ILE A 489 -18.67 9.92 -10.32
N VAL A 490 -19.98 9.78 -10.09
CA VAL A 490 -20.68 10.45 -8.97
C VAL A 490 -21.29 9.50 -7.96
N ALA A 491 -21.55 8.24 -8.33
CA ALA A 491 -21.99 7.21 -7.40
C ALA A 491 -21.66 5.79 -7.91
N GLN A 492 -21.58 4.84 -6.98
CA GLN A 492 -21.40 3.43 -7.27
C GLN A 492 -22.09 2.56 -6.23
N TRP A 493 -22.90 1.61 -6.68
CA TRP A 493 -23.36 0.50 -5.86
C TRP A 493 -22.54 -0.75 -6.20
N ARG A 494 -22.10 -1.50 -5.18
CA ARG A 494 -21.42 -2.79 -5.38
C ARG A 494 -21.85 -3.84 -4.38
N GLY A 495 -22.25 -5.02 -4.85
CA GLY A 495 -22.63 -6.12 -3.97
C GLY A 495 -23.15 -7.36 -4.68
N HIS A 496 -23.54 -8.36 -3.88
CA HIS A 496 -24.27 -9.53 -4.34
C HIS A 496 -25.75 -9.35 -4.04
N ILE A 497 -26.58 -9.56 -5.06
CA ILE A 497 -28.04 -9.51 -4.97
C ILE A 497 -28.63 -10.39 -6.09
N ASP A 498 -29.88 -10.80 -5.94
CA ASP A 498 -30.61 -11.53 -6.97
C ASP A 498 -30.81 -10.65 -8.21
N HIS A 499 -30.71 -11.24 -9.41
CA HIS A 499 -30.65 -10.49 -10.68
C HIS A 499 -31.92 -9.67 -10.95
N ASP A 500 -33.09 -10.17 -10.56
CA ASP A 500 -34.36 -9.44 -10.66
C ASP A 500 -34.37 -8.21 -9.75
N LEU A 501 -33.89 -8.34 -8.52
CA LEU A 501 -33.74 -7.23 -7.57
C LEU A 501 -32.63 -6.26 -8.00
N LEU A 502 -31.55 -6.74 -8.63
CA LEU A 502 -30.51 -5.90 -9.21
C LEU A 502 -31.08 -4.98 -10.30
N ALA A 503 -31.90 -5.52 -11.19
CA ALA A 503 -32.53 -4.76 -12.26
C ALA A 503 -33.38 -3.61 -11.68
N TRP A 504 -34.22 -3.90 -10.68
CA TRP A 504 -35.01 -2.87 -10.01
C TRP A 504 -34.16 -1.89 -9.20
N LYS A 505 -33.08 -2.34 -8.54
CA LYS A 505 -32.12 -1.45 -7.86
C LYS A 505 -31.47 -0.48 -8.85
N SER A 506 -31.10 -0.97 -10.02
CA SER A 506 -30.51 -0.17 -11.10
C SER A 506 -31.48 0.88 -11.61
N VAL A 507 -32.75 0.50 -11.80
CA VAL A 507 -33.85 1.40 -12.17
C VAL A 507 -34.11 2.45 -11.09
N GLN A 508 -34.08 2.08 -9.80
CA GLN A 508 -34.21 3.03 -8.69
C GLN A 508 -33.09 4.06 -8.69
N ILE A 509 -31.84 3.64 -8.86
CA ILE A 509 -30.69 4.54 -8.90
C ILE A 509 -30.78 5.44 -10.15
N ALA A 510 -31.09 4.90 -11.32
CA ALA A 510 -31.23 5.68 -12.54
C ALA A 510 -32.37 6.73 -12.44
N ALA A 511 -33.50 6.36 -11.85
CA ALA A 511 -34.60 7.29 -11.58
C ALA A 511 -34.22 8.37 -10.54
N PHE A 512 -33.49 7.99 -9.48
CA PHE A 512 -32.97 8.93 -8.48
C PHE A 512 -32.05 9.98 -9.11
N TYR A 513 -31.24 9.60 -10.11
CA TYR A 513 -30.41 10.51 -10.91
C TYR A 513 -31.13 11.06 -12.16
N HIS A 514 -32.30 11.66 -11.95
CA HIS A 514 -33.08 12.38 -12.97
C HIS A 514 -33.48 11.55 -14.20
N HIS A 515 -33.88 10.30 -13.99
CA HIS A 515 -34.18 9.36 -15.08
C HIS A 515 -33.00 9.23 -16.06
N ALA A 516 -31.81 8.93 -15.53
CA ALA A 516 -30.58 8.68 -16.26
C ALA A 516 -30.73 7.61 -17.36
N LEU A 517 -29.93 7.69 -18.43
CA LEU A 517 -29.86 6.59 -19.40
C LEU A 517 -29.32 5.34 -18.70
N LEU A 518 -30.08 4.24 -18.71
CA LEU A 518 -29.72 2.99 -18.04
C LEU A 518 -29.15 1.99 -19.05
N VAL A 519 -27.91 1.56 -18.84
CA VAL A 519 -27.20 0.56 -19.65
C VAL A 519 -26.95 -0.67 -18.79
N ILE A 520 -27.48 -1.83 -19.18
CA ILE A 520 -27.28 -3.10 -18.46
C ILE A 520 -26.51 -4.06 -19.36
N GLU A 521 -25.41 -4.63 -18.88
CA GLU A 521 -24.71 -5.70 -19.58
C GLU A 521 -25.61 -6.95 -19.72
N SER A 522 -25.73 -7.48 -20.94
CA SER A 522 -26.65 -8.58 -21.26
C SER A 522 -26.00 -9.97 -21.31
N ASN A 523 -24.71 -10.13 -21.01
CA ASN A 523 -23.96 -11.36 -21.28
C ASN A 523 -23.98 -12.40 -20.15
N THR A 524 -23.83 -11.99 -18.89
CA THR A 524 -23.82 -12.91 -17.72
C THR A 524 -25.12 -13.72 -17.62
N LEU A 525 -26.18 -13.22 -18.23
CA LEU A 525 -27.52 -13.77 -18.22
C LEU A 525 -27.86 -14.63 -19.46
N GLU A 526 -26.98 -14.71 -20.47
CA GLU A 526 -27.17 -15.53 -21.68
C GLU A 526 -26.37 -16.86 -21.66
N THR A 527 -25.35 -16.98 -20.79
CA THR A 527 -24.39 -18.11 -20.82
C THR A 527 -24.51 -19.15 -19.71
N GLU A 528 -25.33 -18.95 -18.66
CA GLU A 528 -25.67 -20.05 -17.74
C GLU A 528 -26.67 -20.98 -18.43
N HIS A 529 -26.22 -22.19 -18.74
CA HIS A 529 -26.98 -23.22 -19.46
C HIS A 529 -28.27 -23.64 -18.72
N THR A 530 -29.32 -22.82 -18.76
CA THR A 530 -30.77 -23.15 -18.76
C THR A 530 -31.71 -21.92 -18.73
N ASP A 531 -31.21 -20.67 -18.57
CA ASP A 531 -32.08 -19.52 -18.22
C ASP A 531 -32.09 -18.34 -19.24
N GLY A 532 -31.74 -18.55 -20.51
CA GLY A 532 -31.78 -17.49 -21.53
C GLY A 532 -33.14 -16.81 -21.73
N GLU A 533 -34.25 -17.51 -21.42
CA GLU A 533 -35.62 -16.97 -21.44
C GLU A 533 -35.89 -16.03 -20.25
N HIS A 534 -35.19 -16.20 -19.13
CA HIS A 534 -35.40 -15.42 -17.90
C HIS A 534 -34.81 -13.99 -18.00
N THR A 535 -33.90 -13.78 -18.94
CA THR A 535 -33.07 -12.57 -19.13
C THR A 535 -33.77 -11.50 -19.95
N GLU A 536 -34.25 -11.87 -21.15
CA GLU A 536 -35.10 -10.98 -21.94
C GLU A 536 -36.34 -10.60 -21.10
N TYR A 537 -36.89 -11.54 -20.33
CA TYR A 537 -37.99 -11.28 -19.41
C TYR A 537 -37.68 -10.21 -18.34
N ILE A 538 -36.50 -10.21 -17.71
CA ILE A 538 -36.15 -9.19 -16.69
C ILE A 538 -36.03 -7.79 -17.31
N LEU A 539 -35.35 -7.67 -18.45
CA LEU A 539 -35.19 -6.38 -19.14
C LEU A 539 -36.52 -5.87 -19.70
N ASP A 540 -37.34 -6.75 -20.27
CA ASP A 540 -38.69 -6.41 -20.75
C ASP A 540 -39.59 -5.97 -19.59
N THR A 541 -39.50 -6.65 -18.43
CA THR A 541 -40.26 -6.30 -17.22
C THR A 541 -39.96 -4.89 -16.73
N ILE A 542 -38.69 -4.45 -16.78
CA ILE A 542 -38.33 -3.08 -16.38
C ILE A 542 -38.60 -2.05 -17.49
N ALA A 543 -38.53 -2.44 -18.77
CA ALA A 543 -38.78 -1.55 -19.90
C ALA A 543 -40.21 -0.98 -19.89
N ASP A 544 -41.18 -1.76 -19.40
CA ASP A 544 -42.57 -1.30 -19.19
C ASP A 544 -42.72 -0.20 -18.13
N SER A 545 -41.72 -0.05 -17.25
CA SER A 545 -41.74 0.89 -16.12
C SER A 545 -40.68 1.99 -16.22
N TYR A 546 -39.64 1.80 -17.02
CA TYR A 546 -38.52 2.72 -17.17
C TYR A 546 -38.14 2.91 -18.65
N THR A 547 -38.53 4.06 -19.21
CA THR A 547 -38.44 4.29 -20.66
C THR A 547 -37.05 4.69 -21.15
N HIS A 548 -36.13 5.07 -20.26
CA HIS A 548 -34.78 5.54 -20.63
C HIS A 548 -33.74 4.41 -20.53
N LEU A 549 -34.08 3.26 -21.12
CA LEU A 549 -33.24 2.06 -21.17
C LEU A 549 -32.44 2.04 -22.49
N TYR A 550 -31.19 1.62 -22.43
CA TYR A 550 -30.34 1.50 -23.61
C TYR A 550 -30.72 0.26 -24.43
N ALA A 551 -30.86 0.46 -25.75
CA ALA A 551 -31.15 -0.62 -26.70
C ALA A 551 -30.10 -0.67 -27.81
N ARG A 552 -29.67 -1.87 -28.18
CA ARG A 552 -28.76 -2.06 -29.33
C ARG A 552 -29.54 -1.89 -30.62
N VAL A 553 -29.04 -0.99 -31.48
CA VAL A 553 -29.57 -0.79 -32.84
C VAL A 553 -28.45 -1.14 -33.82
N SER A 554 -28.55 -2.29 -34.49
CA SER A 554 -27.61 -2.61 -35.57
C SER A 554 -28.10 -2.04 -36.91
N ALA A 555 -27.17 -1.63 -37.78
CA ALA A 555 -27.49 -1.16 -39.14
C ALA A 555 -28.19 -2.23 -40.01
N GLU A 556 -28.13 -3.49 -39.58
CA GLU A 556 -28.81 -4.63 -40.18
C GLU A 556 -30.25 -4.77 -39.63
N MET A 557 -30.47 -4.50 -38.33
CA MET A 557 -31.79 -4.50 -37.69
C MET A 557 -32.68 -3.35 -38.18
N ILE A 558 -32.11 -2.15 -38.41
CA ILE A 558 -32.83 -1.02 -39.03
C ILE A 558 -33.34 -1.38 -40.44
N ARG A 559 -32.52 -2.12 -41.21
CA ARG A 559 -32.90 -2.59 -42.56
C ARG A 559 -33.90 -3.75 -42.54
N SER A 560 -33.94 -4.52 -41.45
CA SER A 560 -34.71 -5.76 -41.33
C SER A 560 -36.01 -5.65 -40.53
N GLN A 561 -36.38 -4.44 -40.03
CA GLN A 561 -37.51 -4.22 -39.10
C GLN A 561 -37.50 -5.15 -37.86
N VAL A 562 -36.33 -5.63 -37.44
CA VAL A 562 -36.21 -6.48 -36.24
C VAL A 562 -36.26 -5.58 -34.99
N PRO A 563 -36.99 -5.96 -33.92
CA PRO A 563 -37.09 -5.15 -32.70
C PRO A 563 -35.72 -4.86 -32.09
N SER A 564 -35.55 -3.65 -31.55
CA SER A 564 -34.39 -3.29 -30.74
C SER A 564 -34.31 -4.21 -29.53
N LYS A 565 -33.14 -4.79 -29.28
CA LYS A 565 -32.91 -5.62 -28.10
C LYS A 565 -32.34 -4.76 -26.98
N TRP A 566 -32.85 -4.91 -25.76
CA TRP A 566 -32.36 -4.14 -24.60
C TRP A 566 -30.97 -4.61 -24.15
N GLY A 567 -30.19 -3.67 -23.60
CA GLY A 567 -28.90 -3.95 -22.97
C GLY A 567 -27.66 -3.85 -23.88
N PHE A 568 -26.49 -3.87 -23.25
CA PHE A 568 -25.18 -3.86 -23.88
C PHE A 568 -24.62 -5.28 -23.94
N HIS A 569 -24.44 -5.80 -25.15
CA HIS A 569 -23.98 -7.18 -25.34
C HIS A 569 -22.45 -7.27 -25.37
N MET A 570 -21.86 -8.05 -24.46
CA MET A 570 -20.42 -8.10 -24.18
C MET A 570 -19.72 -9.35 -24.76
N ASN A 571 -19.68 -9.49 -26.09
CA ASN A 571 -18.85 -10.54 -26.71
C ASN A 571 -17.35 -10.17 -26.74
N ARG A 572 -16.50 -11.11 -27.20
CA ARG A 572 -15.03 -10.93 -27.30
C ARG A 572 -14.61 -9.69 -28.10
N SER A 573 -15.34 -9.36 -29.16
CA SER A 573 -15.06 -8.19 -30.01
C SER A 573 -15.44 -6.89 -29.31
N THR A 574 -16.64 -6.82 -28.74
CA THR A 574 -17.09 -5.65 -27.95
C THR A 574 -16.23 -5.43 -26.71
N LYS A 575 -15.82 -6.50 -26.00
CA LYS A 575 -14.88 -6.40 -24.85
C LYS A 575 -13.54 -5.79 -25.29
N THR A 576 -12.99 -6.25 -26.41
CA THR A 576 -11.76 -5.68 -26.98
C THR A 576 -11.93 -4.20 -27.34
N MET A 577 -13.07 -3.83 -27.92
CA MET A 577 -13.37 -2.46 -28.31
C MET A 577 -13.47 -1.52 -27.11
N VAL A 578 -14.24 -1.87 -26.07
CA VAL A 578 -14.39 -1.01 -24.88
C VAL A 578 -13.10 -0.93 -24.06
N VAL A 579 -12.32 -2.02 -23.98
CA VAL A 579 -11.02 -2.03 -23.31
C VAL A 579 -10.01 -1.13 -24.05
N ASN A 580 -9.96 -1.19 -25.38
CA ASN A 580 -9.11 -0.30 -26.17
C ASN A 580 -9.51 1.17 -26.02
N HIS A 581 -10.81 1.45 -25.95
CA HIS A 581 -11.30 2.79 -25.66
C HIS A 581 -10.91 3.23 -24.25
N GLN A 582 -10.99 2.35 -23.26
CA GLN A 582 -10.55 2.63 -21.89
C GLN A 582 -9.04 2.96 -21.83
N ILE A 583 -8.20 2.25 -22.59
CA ILE A 583 -6.77 2.58 -22.73
C ILE A 583 -6.59 4.01 -23.27
N GLN A 584 -7.40 4.42 -24.25
CA GLN A 584 -7.37 5.79 -24.77
C GLN A 584 -7.79 6.80 -23.69
N MET A 585 -8.86 6.53 -22.94
CA MET A 585 -9.32 7.41 -21.87
C MET A 585 -8.26 7.63 -20.77
N LEU A 586 -7.50 6.60 -20.41
CA LEU A 586 -6.40 6.72 -19.46
C LEU A 586 -5.22 7.55 -20.02
N ARG A 587 -4.97 7.46 -21.33
CA ARG A 587 -3.95 8.27 -22.00
C ARG A 587 -4.31 9.74 -22.05
N GLU A 588 -5.59 10.04 -22.28
CA GLU A 588 -6.11 11.40 -22.49
C GLU A 588 -6.65 12.06 -21.21
N ASN A 589 -6.65 11.34 -20.08
CA ASN A 589 -7.36 11.72 -18.85
C ASN A 589 -8.86 12.03 -19.13
N GLY A 590 -9.50 11.16 -19.92
CA GLY A 590 -10.83 11.37 -20.50
C GLY A 590 -12.01 11.21 -19.53
N TYR A 591 -11.77 10.96 -18.24
CA TYR A 591 -12.82 10.94 -17.20
C TYR A 591 -12.21 11.14 -15.82
N ILE A 592 -13.05 11.50 -14.84
CA ILE A 592 -12.67 11.62 -13.43
C ILE A 592 -13.16 10.38 -12.67
N GLU A 593 -12.22 9.57 -12.16
CA GLU A 593 -12.52 8.46 -11.25
C GLU A 593 -12.53 8.93 -9.79
N ARG A 594 -13.38 8.30 -8.98
CA ARG A 594 -13.52 8.60 -7.56
C ARG A 594 -13.19 7.40 -6.67
N ASP A 595 -13.39 6.19 -7.18
CA ASP A 595 -13.18 4.94 -6.45
C ASP A 595 -11.76 4.41 -6.64
N ILE A 596 -11.02 4.29 -5.54
CA ILE A 596 -9.67 3.72 -5.53
C ILE A 596 -9.66 2.24 -5.94
N GLN A 597 -10.75 1.50 -5.70
CA GLN A 597 -10.87 0.11 -6.12
C GLN A 597 -10.95 -0.02 -7.65
N ALA A 598 -11.56 0.94 -8.35
CA ALA A 598 -11.52 0.96 -9.80
C ALA A 598 -10.08 1.03 -10.31
N CYS A 599 -9.24 1.90 -9.73
CA CYS A 599 -7.83 1.99 -10.09
C CYS A 599 -7.06 0.71 -9.76
N TYR A 600 -7.41 0.03 -8.67
CA TYR A 600 -6.82 -1.27 -8.34
C TYR A 600 -7.18 -2.33 -9.37
N GLU A 601 -8.44 -2.40 -9.83
CA GLU A 601 -8.84 -3.34 -10.89
C GLU A 601 -8.10 -3.06 -12.21
N HIS A 602 -7.80 -1.79 -12.54
CA HIS A 602 -6.94 -1.47 -13.67
C HIS A 602 -5.51 -2.04 -13.50
N ASP A 603 -4.94 -2.04 -12.29
CA ASP A 603 -3.59 -2.57 -12.04
C ASP A 603 -3.50 -4.09 -12.24
N VAL A 604 -4.55 -4.81 -11.87
CA VAL A 604 -4.60 -6.28 -11.89
C VAL A 604 -5.28 -6.82 -13.16
N PHE A 605 -5.51 -5.97 -14.16
CA PHE A 605 -6.10 -6.40 -15.43
C PHE A 605 -5.02 -6.79 -16.45
N GLU A 606 -5.13 -8.00 -16.99
CA GLU A 606 -4.13 -8.57 -17.89
C GLU A 606 -4.74 -9.14 -19.17
N ARG A 607 -3.89 -9.23 -20.19
CA ARG A 607 -4.14 -10.04 -21.37
C ARG A 607 -3.66 -11.46 -21.08
N LYS A 608 -4.61 -12.39 -21.07
CA LYS A 608 -4.35 -13.83 -20.86
C LYS A 608 -3.62 -14.42 -22.07
N PRO A 609 -2.90 -15.56 -21.93
CA PRO A 609 -2.15 -16.17 -23.02
C PRO A 609 -2.98 -16.55 -24.26
N ASN A 610 -4.29 -16.81 -24.08
CA ASN A 610 -5.26 -17.06 -25.17
C ASN A 610 -5.70 -15.77 -25.92
N GLY A 611 -5.16 -14.61 -25.53
CA GLY A 611 -5.47 -13.29 -26.04
C GLY A 611 -6.79 -12.69 -25.54
N SER A 612 -7.47 -13.26 -24.54
CA SER A 612 -8.62 -12.64 -23.87
C SER A 612 -8.18 -11.66 -22.78
N PHE A 613 -9.04 -10.71 -22.44
CA PHE A 613 -8.82 -9.79 -21.32
C PHE A 613 -9.59 -10.24 -20.08
N GLY A 614 -8.97 -10.13 -18.91
CA GLY A 614 -9.58 -10.44 -17.63
C GLY A 614 -8.68 -10.06 -16.46
N ALA A 615 -9.24 -10.09 -15.24
CA ALA A 615 -8.45 -9.90 -14.03
C ALA A 615 -7.41 -11.01 -13.83
N MET A 616 -6.30 -10.68 -13.15
CA MET A 616 -5.36 -11.65 -12.60
C MET A 616 -6.10 -12.63 -11.68
N ASP A 617 -5.62 -13.86 -11.59
CA ASP A 617 -6.29 -14.91 -10.82
C ASP A 617 -6.47 -14.50 -9.34
N GLY A 618 -7.71 -14.57 -8.84
CA GLY A 618 -8.07 -14.16 -7.47
C GLY A 618 -8.45 -12.68 -7.31
N HIS A 619 -8.51 -11.92 -8.41
CA HIS A 619 -8.98 -10.53 -8.46
C HIS A 619 -10.26 -10.41 -9.29
N HIS A 620 -10.90 -9.25 -9.21
CA HIS A 620 -12.14 -8.92 -9.94
C HIS A 620 -11.88 -7.84 -11.00
N ASP A 621 -12.70 -7.81 -12.05
CA ASP A 621 -12.73 -6.75 -13.08
C ASP A 621 -14.09 -6.03 -13.19
N ASP A 622 -15.08 -6.35 -12.35
CA ASP A 622 -16.47 -5.85 -12.45
C ASP A 622 -16.57 -4.31 -12.42
N ILE A 623 -15.80 -3.66 -11.54
CA ILE A 623 -15.75 -2.19 -11.44
C ILE A 623 -15.14 -1.65 -12.72
N LEU A 624 -14.02 -2.19 -13.17
CA LEU A 624 -13.35 -1.81 -14.42
C LEU A 624 -14.26 -2.00 -15.64
N ILE A 625 -15.00 -3.11 -15.74
CA ILE A 625 -15.88 -3.40 -16.89
C ILE A 625 -16.98 -2.35 -16.99
N THR A 626 -17.62 -1.98 -15.87
CA THR A 626 -18.60 -0.86 -15.89
C THR A 626 -17.98 0.45 -16.38
N ARG A 627 -16.69 0.72 -16.09
CA ARG A 627 -16.00 1.90 -16.61
C ARG A 627 -15.73 1.80 -18.11
N CYS A 628 -15.31 0.64 -18.58
CA CYS A 628 -15.04 0.42 -19.99
C CYS A 628 -16.32 0.66 -20.82
N ILE A 629 -17.46 0.12 -20.38
CA ILE A 629 -18.76 0.34 -21.02
C ILE A 629 -19.17 1.82 -20.88
N GLY A 630 -19.16 2.37 -19.66
CA GLY A 630 -19.67 3.71 -19.39
C GLY A 630 -18.90 4.82 -20.07
N ASN A 631 -17.57 4.74 -20.09
CA ASN A 631 -16.76 5.70 -20.83
C ASN A 631 -17.03 5.59 -22.33
N TYR A 632 -17.11 4.39 -22.89
CA TYR A 632 -17.46 4.22 -24.31
C TYR A 632 -18.80 4.89 -24.64
N ILE A 633 -19.85 4.61 -23.84
CA ILE A 633 -21.18 5.18 -24.04
C ILE A 633 -21.20 6.70 -23.85
N CYS A 634 -20.45 7.25 -22.88
CA CYS A 634 -20.36 8.70 -22.70
C CYS A 634 -19.90 9.43 -23.96
N TYR A 635 -19.02 8.82 -24.75
CA TYR A 635 -18.42 9.39 -25.97
C TYR A 635 -19.09 8.96 -27.28
N THR A 636 -19.98 7.98 -27.28
CA THR A 636 -20.73 7.56 -28.48
C THR A 636 -22.18 8.01 -28.50
N GLU A 637 -22.83 8.12 -27.34
CA GLU A 637 -24.20 8.62 -27.25
C GLU A 637 -24.26 10.15 -27.33
N PRO A 638 -25.39 10.74 -27.78
CA PRO A 638 -25.57 12.18 -27.83
C PRO A 638 -25.19 12.87 -26.52
N LEU A 639 -24.58 14.05 -26.65
CA LEU A 639 -24.23 14.87 -25.50
C LEU A 639 -25.49 15.30 -24.75
N PRO A 640 -25.40 15.56 -23.43
CA PRO A 640 -26.46 16.22 -22.69
C PRO A 640 -26.91 17.50 -23.40
N TYR A 641 -28.14 17.96 -23.16
CA TYR A 641 -28.61 19.23 -23.72
C TYR A 641 -29.52 19.98 -22.75
N ARG A 642 -29.47 21.31 -22.83
CA ARG A 642 -30.38 22.18 -22.08
C ARG A 642 -31.71 22.28 -22.77
N PHE A 643 -32.80 22.18 -22.01
CA PHE A 643 -34.15 22.44 -22.52
C PHE A 643 -34.82 23.55 -21.71
N THR A 644 -35.54 24.42 -22.39
CA THR A 644 -36.35 25.46 -21.74
C THR A 644 -37.78 24.93 -21.61
N LYS A 645 -38.34 24.90 -20.40
CA LYS A 645 -39.79 24.63 -20.23
C LYS A 645 -40.55 25.78 -20.93
N MET A 646 -41.16 25.51 -22.09
CA MET A 646 -42.15 26.44 -22.65
C MET A 646 -43.31 26.54 -21.67
N GLN A 647 -43.49 27.71 -21.05
CA GLN A 647 -44.75 28.03 -20.38
C GLN A 647 -45.85 28.06 -21.44
N VAL A 648 -46.81 27.14 -21.35
CA VAL A 648 -48.05 27.23 -22.10
C VAL A 648 -48.77 28.50 -21.65
N LYS A 649 -48.71 29.57 -22.45
CA LYS A 649 -49.64 30.69 -22.30
C LYS A 649 -51.04 30.16 -22.63
N VAL A 650 -51.86 29.95 -21.60
CA VAL A 650 -53.32 29.85 -21.79
C VAL A 650 -53.81 31.23 -22.21
N SER A 651 -53.90 31.48 -23.51
CA SER A 651 -54.60 32.66 -24.03
C SER A 651 -56.10 32.39 -23.95
N GLY A 652 -56.73 32.80 -22.84
CA GLY A 652 -58.17 32.96 -22.80
C GLY A 652 -58.55 34.16 -23.65
N SER A 653 -59.01 33.94 -24.88
CA SER A 653 -59.68 34.97 -25.67
C SER A 653 -61.10 35.18 -25.12
N VAL A 654 -61.31 36.30 -24.44
CA VAL A 654 -62.66 36.81 -24.14
C VAL A 654 -63.15 37.58 -25.37
N PRO A 655 -64.31 37.27 -25.95
CA PRO A 655 -64.91 38.11 -26.98
C PRO A 655 -65.51 39.36 -26.33
N ILE A 656 -65.10 40.54 -26.77
CA ILE A 656 -65.77 41.80 -26.44
C ILE A 656 -66.87 42.02 -27.49
N GLY A 657 -68.13 41.93 -27.06
CA GLY A 657 -69.30 42.26 -27.85
C GLY A 657 -69.77 43.70 -27.57
N GLU A 658 -70.14 44.42 -28.62
CA GLU A 658 -70.78 45.74 -28.55
C GLU A 658 -72.19 45.63 -27.95
N ALA A 659 -72.29 45.76 -26.62
CA ALA A 659 -73.49 46.25 -25.93
C ALA A 659 -73.25 46.32 -24.42
N THR A 660 -72.62 47.39 -23.92
CA THR A 660 -73.00 48.00 -22.63
C THR A 660 -72.44 49.42 -22.54
N ILE A 661 -73.35 50.38 -22.71
CA ILE A 661 -73.35 51.69 -22.04
C ILE A 661 -73.72 51.45 -20.57
#